data_AF-A0A7E4ZZ16-F1
#
_entry.id   AF-A0A7E4ZZ16-F1
#
_cell.length_a   1.000
_cell.length_b   1.000
_cell.length_c   1.000
_cell.angle_alpha   90.00
_cell.angle_beta   90.00
_cell.angle_gamma   90.00
#
_symmetry.space_group_name_H-M   'P 1'
#
loop_
_entity.id
_entity.type
_entity.pdbx_description
1 polymer ?
#
loop_
_entity_poly.entity_id
_entity_poly.type
_entity_poly.pdbx_seq_one_letter_code
_entity_poly.pdbx_strand_id
1 'polypeptide(L)'
;MFARKGFRKQGSKLGDNCLDMNESIAAHNAKHGGLEKRVHCCGTFSSIYSPPVSGCSVCSLTRVKRLLALRRSCCEMILKPDLIVGMATTENDDDDLLREVETLGIADNNGPSSSATIDSSEVTAVGNVNNNDSAKAANTSMQTRRSNWVNVLGVRNKPDQLVDWDHLYNLADQAELRKHCQHVIEKVNSKTLSITNRMTLPALESMLTLWCKKRKIDRVSNFSWENMMSVLIEMDFNHSTLFNVFYAITTKYIPREVEEGGKTYDLFRLIMQYHDPEICSHLDSLKVTPYTFAASWFRSLFSEDVSSELCIQLWDIYFDRADPFLVFFIALCLVESARDQLLAKKNKDEIVNFIKDLPKHMSVDDIQDLVDVCAVTVGLTPVSVREDFHCMLFGANMVEDYYELPLEKLLCLPISVQELYKRVIDVNGNATIPYNYFVIDTRASKDFNQGSVQGSYNLSGHLLVDEPEKFQNAMTALIRFKEKSYPSDHICFFGSGLEEDDAYMVMVISRFLHKNITHISYVDGGYKALHTMLKDTNNLDKLSNHCISNNCIHCNTDIQTTESFAWSFFSRIKQHRKDLKDAAKNITELLPKRDFFGGGNSIQHVRSDDRNQKRYRNTQSVFTIDDSDDSDVEPSTDVEQVYANEKLKWDEIVKQPEITHHFTGHEVLPERTLVPCYIALSRTHMHIFHDNKDVKDCIRSHARHPLSTVMRVSSKKRHPEYLTFQYGYELPTGEAHINRVHKFLIEKSGELATAVKGNIHSLMPNLLG
;
A
#
# COMPACT_ATOMS: atom_id res chain seq x y z
N MET A 1 61.78 -5.02 13.04
CA MET A 1 63.08 -5.15 12.33
C MET A 1 63.04 -4.27 11.07
N PHE A 2 64.21 -3.95 10.49
CA PHE A 2 64.40 -3.12 9.29
C PHE A 2 63.78 -3.77 8.01
N ALA A 3 63.58 -3.12 6.86
CA ALA A 3 64.20 -1.89 6.30
C ALA A 3 63.21 -1.09 5.38
N ARG A 4 63.25 0.25 5.31
CA ARG A 4 63.85 1.13 4.24
C ARG A 4 63.33 0.89 2.81
N LYS A 5 63.11 1.86 1.91
CA LYS A 5 63.14 3.36 1.80
C LYS A 5 62.42 3.66 0.44
N GLY A 6 61.91 4.84 0.06
CA GLY A 6 62.07 6.21 0.56
C GLY A 6 61.36 7.24 -0.36
N PHE A 7 61.44 8.51 0.01
CA PHE A 7 60.81 9.67 -0.64
C PHE A 7 61.49 10.14 -1.94
N ARG A 8 60.74 10.81 -2.84
CA ARG A 8 61.03 12.22 -3.18
C ARG A 8 59.84 12.99 -3.79
N LYS A 9 59.89 14.32 -3.61
CA LYS A 9 58.90 15.35 -4.01
C LYS A 9 59.31 16.05 -5.32
N GLN A 10 58.37 16.85 -5.83
CA GLN A 10 58.44 18.07 -6.68
C GLN A 10 57.79 17.87 -8.07
N GLY A 11 56.97 18.78 -8.61
CA GLY A 11 56.36 19.99 -8.02
C GLY A 11 56.27 21.16 -9.01
N SER A 12 55.14 21.89 -8.99
CA SER A 12 54.91 23.19 -9.69
C SER A 12 54.76 23.11 -11.22
N LYS A 13 54.07 24.04 -11.94
CA LYS A 13 53.10 25.10 -11.57
C LYS A 13 52.46 25.68 -12.85
N LEU A 14 51.23 26.20 -12.74
CA LEU A 14 50.62 27.34 -13.50
C LEU A 14 50.54 27.33 -15.05
N GLY A 15 49.46 27.91 -15.57
CA GLY A 15 49.36 28.32 -16.97
C GLY A 15 47.93 28.42 -17.51
N ASP A 16 47.20 29.47 -17.15
CA ASP A 16 45.89 29.79 -17.73
C ASP A 16 45.98 30.11 -19.23
N ASN A 17 44.93 29.80 -20.01
CA ASN A 17 44.06 30.84 -20.59
C ASN A 17 42.93 30.29 -21.47
N CYS A 18 41.81 31.00 -21.46
CA CYS A 18 40.70 30.84 -22.40
C CYS A 18 41.07 31.33 -23.80
N LEU A 19 40.36 30.87 -24.83
CA LEU A 19 39.44 31.72 -25.63
C LEU A 19 38.73 30.92 -26.73
N ASP A 20 37.58 31.46 -27.16
CA ASP A 20 36.68 30.91 -28.17
C ASP A 20 37.30 30.77 -29.57
N MET A 21 36.73 29.88 -30.39
CA MET A 21 36.20 30.32 -31.70
C MET A 21 35.11 29.41 -32.26
N ASN A 22 34.12 30.05 -32.88
CA ASN A 22 32.96 29.46 -33.56
C ASN A 22 33.25 29.09 -35.03
N GLU A 23 32.31 28.36 -35.65
CA GLU A 23 32.05 28.31 -37.12
C GLU A 23 33.13 27.63 -38.00
N SER A 24 32.86 27.08 -39.19
CA SER A 24 31.64 26.59 -39.87
C SER A 24 32.11 25.84 -41.16
N ILE A 25 31.18 25.45 -42.07
CA ILE A 25 31.41 25.03 -43.47
C ILE A 25 32.06 23.63 -43.62
N ALA A 26 31.39 22.54 -44.01
CA ALA A 26 30.48 22.22 -45.13
C ALA A 26 31.14 21.63 -46.40
N ALA A 27 30.64 20.44 -46.77
CA ALA A 27 30.57 19.82 -48.11
C ALA A 27 31.83 19.54 -48.93
N HIS A 28 32.11 18.24 -49.18
CA HIS A 28 32.33 17.81 -50.57
C HIS A 28 31.86 16.38 -50.93
N ASN A 29 31.31 16.31 -52.13
CA ASN A 29 30.87 15.20 -52.98
C ASN A 29 31.91 14.05 -53.12
N ALA A 30 31.68 12.84 -53.67
CA ALA A 30 30.56 12.00 -54.16
C ALA A 30 31.12 11.13 -55.33
N LYS A 31 30.40 10.07 -55.75
CA LYS A 31 30.72 9.06 -56.82
C LYS A 31 31.70 7.96 -56.38
N HIS A 32 31.58 6.69 -56.80
CA HIS A 32 30.72 5.99 -57.79
C HIS A 32 29.84 4.91 -57.08
N GLY A 33 28.77 4.28 -57.59
CA GLY A 33 28.31 3.98 -58.95
C GLY A 33 28.77 2.58 -59.41
N GLY A 34 27.94 1.56 -59.69
CA GLY A 34 26.47 1.37 -59.59
C GLY A 34 26.02 0.04 -60.25
N LEU A 35 24.69 -0.24 -60.29
CA LEU A 35 23.97 -1.21 -61.18
C LEU A 35 24.23 -2.73 -60.93
N GLU A 36 23.28 -3.70 -61.03
CA GLU A 36 21.88 -3.77 -61.54
C GLU A 36 20.92 -4.63 -60.65
N LYS A 37 19.66 -4.21 -60.45
CA LYS A 37 18.36 -4.81 -60.90
C LYS A 37 18.22 -6.35 -60.79
N ARG A 38 17.27 -6.89 -60.00
CA ARG A 38 15.83 -7.17 -60.35
C ARG A 38 15.14 -7.95 -59.18
N VAL A 39 13.81 -8.04 -58.98
CA VAL A 39 12.62 -7.23 -59.39
C VAL A 39 11.37 -7.63 -58.54
N HIS A 40 10.45 -6.69 -58.22
CA HIS A 40 9.04 -6.85 -57.76
C HIS A 40 8.71 -7.70 -56.48
N CYS A 41 7.63 -7.46 -55.72
CA CYS A 41 6.62 -6.37 -55.69
C CYS A 41 5.91 -6.32 -54.31
N CYS A 42 5.55 -5.14 -53.81
CA CYS A 42 4.25 -4.93 -53.14
C CYS A 42 3.84 -3.45 -53.27
N GLY A 43 2.55 -3.20 -53.49
CA GLY A 43 2.04 -1.93 -54.03
C GLY A 43 1.77 -0.85 -52.99
N THR A 44 2.04 0.40 -53.37
CA THR A 44 1.50 1.60 -52.74
C THR A 44 0.04 1.83 -53.15
N PHE A 45 -0.73 2.49 -52.27
CA PHE A 45 -1.78 3.40 -52.73
C PHE A 45 -1.79 4.66 -51.87
N SER A 46 -1.53 5.81 -52.51
CA SER A 46 -1.71 7.14 -51.95
C SER A 46 -2.07 8.14 -53.05
N SER A 47 -3.10 8.94 -52.81
CA SER A 47 -3.42 10.21 -53.49
C SER A 47 -4.51 10.89 -52.66
N ILE A 48 -4.25 11.98 -51.90
CA ILE A 48 -3.95 13.36 -52.33
C ILE A 48 -5.17 14.02 -53.02
N TYR A 49 -5.79 15.01 -52.37
CA TYR A 49 -5.81 16.42 -52.79
C TYR A 49 -6.40 17.34 -51.68
N SER A 50 -6.15 18.66 -51.79
CA SER A 50 -6.07 19.59 -50.64
C SER A 50 -7.31 20.55 -50.49
N PRO A 51 -7.26 21.67 -49.71
CA PRO A 51 -8.32 22.08 -48.76
C PRO A 51 -9.46 22.92 -49.40
N PRO A 52 -10.52 23.30 -48.64
CA PRO A 52 -10.48 24.65 -48.00
C PRO A 52 -11.41 24.89 -46.76
N VAL A 53 -11.29 26.11 -46.21
CA VAL A 53 -12.25 26.87 -45.35
C VAL A 53 -12.45 26.46 -43.86
N SER A 54 -12.57 27.52 -43.06
CA SER A 54 -12.85 27.61 -41.63
C SER A 54 -14.20 27.04 -41.15
N GLY A 55 -14.20 26.54 -39.90
CA GLY A 55 -15.36 26.66 -39.00
C GLY A 55 -16.13 25.39 -38.65
N CYS A 56 -15.63 24.62 -37.67
CA CYS A 56 -16.50 23.80 -36.81
C CYS A 56 -15.81 23.44 -35.47
N SER A 57 -16.22 24.08 -34.38
CA SER A 57 -15.70 23.84 -33.02
C SER A 57 -16.28 22.58 -32.33
N VAL A 58 -17.11 21.79 -33.04
CA VAL A 58 -17.90 20.70 -32.45
C VAL A 58 -17.21 19.32 -32.57
N CYS A 59 -16.31 19.12 -33.53
CA CYS A 59 -15.65 17.82 -33.74
C CYS A 59 -14.47 17.54 -32.80
N SER A 60 -13.77 18.55 -32.27
CA SER A 60 -12.67 18.35 -31.31
C SER A 60 -13.17 17.92 -29.94
N LEU A 61 -14.22 18.58 -29.42
CA LEU A 61 -14.82 18.25 -28.12
C LEU A 61 -15.30 16.80 -28.05
N THR A 62 -15.92 16.29 -29.11
CA THR A 62 -16.45 14.92 -29.15
C THR A 62 -15.33 13.86 -29.14
N ARG A 63 -14.15 14.18 -29.71
CA ARG A 63 -12.99 13.28 -29.73
C ARG A 63 -12.27 13.26 -28.37
N VAL A 64 -12.13 14.41 -27.71
CA VAL A 64 -11.60 14.53 -26.34
C VAL A 64 -12.55 13.89 -25.32
N LYS A 65 -13.87 14.12 -25.44
CA LYS A 65 -14.87 13.46 -24.59
C LYS A 65 -14.88 11.94 -24.76
N ARG A 66 -14.71 11.41 -25.98
CA ARG A 66 -14.55 9.96 -26.20
C ARG A 66 -13.27 9.40 -25.57
N LEU A 67 -12.14 10.10 -25.67
CA LEU A 67 -10.88 9.68 -25.02
C LEU A 67 -10.97 9.72 -23.49
N LEU A 68 -11.60 10.74 -22.90
CA LEU A 68 -11.83 10.81 -21.45
C LEU A 68 -12.86 9.78 -20.97
N ALA A 69 -13.90 9.48 -21.77
CA ALA A 69 -14.86 8.42 -21.46
C ALA A 69 -14.22 7.02 -21.55
N LEU A 70 -13.34 6.76 -22.52
CA LEU A 70 -12.53 5.55 -22.59
C LEU A 70 -11.56 5.45 -21.41
N ARG A 71 -10.91 6.56 -21.00
CA ARG A 71 -10.02 6.60 -19.83
C ARG A 71 -10.76 6.30 -18.53
N ARG A 72 -12.00 6.81 -18.35
CA ARG A 72 -12.87 6.42 -17.22
C ARG A 72 -13.31 4.97 -17.32
N SER A 73 -13.84 4.53 -18.46
CA SER A 73 -14.37 3.17 -18.64
C SER A 73 -13.31 2.08 -18.42
N CYS A 74 -12.08 2.29 -18.92
CA CYS A 74 -10.99 1.34 -18.66
C CYS A 74 -10.53 1.33 -17.20
N CYS A 75 -10.53 2.46 -16.49
CA CYS A 75 -10.22 2.47 -15.06
C CYS A 75 -11.36 1.87 -14.20
N GLU A 76 -12.62 2.18 -14.52
CA GLU A 76 -13.78 1.67 -13.77
C GLU A 76 -13.98 0.15 -13.96
N MET A 77 -13.63 -0.42 -15.12
CA MET A 77 -13.65 -1.88 -15.33
C MET A 77 -12.50 -2.64 -14.61
N ILE A 78 -11.45 -1.94 -14.17
CA ILE A 78 -10.31 -2.55 -13.45
C ILE A 78 -10.50 -2.46 -11.92
N LEU A 79 -11.40 -1.59 -11.45
CA LEU A 79 -11.53 -1.23 -10.02
C LEU A 79 -12.84 -1.71 -9.36
N LYS A 80 -13.57 -2.66 -9.96
CA LYS A 80 -14.78 -3.28 -9.38
C LYS A 80 -14.78 -4.81 -9.52
N PRO A 81 -14.67 -5.57 -8.42
CA PRO A 81 -14.82 -7.04 -8.45
C PRO A 81 -16.25 -7.51 -8.77
N ASP A 82 -17.26 -6.75 -8.33
CA ASP A 82 -18.64 -7.27 -8.16
C ASP A 82 -19.57 -7.08 -9.37
N LEU A 83 -19.06 -7.01 -10.60
CA LEU A 83 -19.90 -6.75 -11.80
C LEU A 83 -19.56 -7.57 -13.04
N ILE A 84 -19.00 -8.77 -12.86
CA ILE A 84 -18.79 -9.77 -13.95
C ILE A 84 -19.50 -11.10 -13.63
N VAL A 85 -20.79 -11.02 -13.32
CA VAL A 85 -21.73 -12.17 -13.43
C VAL A 85 -23.03 -11.66 -14.05
N GLY A 86 -23.37 -12.10 -15.27
CA GLY A 86 -24.71 -11.93 -15.84
C GLY A 86 -24.91 -10.87 -16.93
N MET A 87 -24.12 -10.88 -18.01
CA MET A 87 -24.55 -10.36 -19.33
C MET A 87 -24.00 -11.23 -20.47
N ALA A 88 -24.67 -12.35 -20.76
CA ALA A 88 -24.34 -13.22 -21.90
C ALA A 88 -25.52 -14.12 -22.34
N THR A 89 -26.71 -13.55 -22.54
CA THR A 89 -27.85 -14.23 -23.17
C THR A 89 -28.75 -13.24 -23.91
N THR A 90 -28.74 -13.27 -25.25
CA THR A 90 -29.87 -13.15 -26.23
C THR A 90 -29.32 -12.78 -27.61
N GLU A 91 -30.08 -13.12 -28.67
CA GLU A 91 -29.85 -12.83 -30.10
C GLU A 91 -28.68 -13.65 -30.72
N ASN A 92 -28.91 -14.70 -31.51
CA ASN A 92 -29.83 -14.78 -32.66
C ASN A 92 -30.51 -16.15 -32.82
N ASP A 93 -31.75 -16.10 -33.34
CA ASP A 93 -32.48 -17.24 -33.92
C ASP A 93 -32.10 -17.47 -35.41
N ASP A 94 -32.80 -18.40 -36.07
CA ASP A 94 -32.76 -18.79 -37.49
C ASP A 94 -31.55 -19.64 -37.95
N ASP A 95 -31.67 -20.97 -37.86
CA ASP A 95 -32.11 -21.75 -39.04
C ASP A 95 -32.56 -23.19 -38.66
N ASP A 96 -33.64 -23.64 -39.30
CA ASP A 96 -34.30 -24.94 -39.07
C ASP A 96 -33.77 -26.03 -40.05
N LEU A 97 -34.16 -27.30 -39.82
CA LEU A 97 -34.25 -28.45 -40.78
C LEU A 97 -33.58 -29.79 -40.38
N LEU A 98 -34.39 -30.61 -39.70
CA LEU A 98 -34.80 -31.98 -40.11
C LEU A 98 -33.84 -33.21 -40.20
N ARG A 99 -34.39 -34.32 -39.66
CA ARG A 99 -34.13 -35.78 -39.89
C ARG A 99 -32.94 -36.39 -39.13
N GLU A 100 -33.08 -37.34 -38.19
CA GLU A 100 -33.96 -38.54 -38.00
C GLU A 100 -33.46 -39.81 -38.73
N VAL A 101 -33.55 -40.96 -38.03
CA VAL A 101 -33.14 -42.34 -38.43
C VAL A 101 -31.59 -42.54 -38.38
N GLU A 102 -30.99 -43.57 -37.78
CA GLU A 102 -31.40 -44.99 -37.68
C GLU A 102 -30.92 -45.71 -36.39
N THR A 103 -31.72 -46.67 -35.90
CA THR A 103 -31.43 -47.58 -34.77
C THR A 103 -30.70 -48.86 -35.19
N LEU A 104 -29.74 -49.33 -34.38
CA LEU A 104 -29.38 -50.74 -34.11
C LEU A 104 -28.44 -50.74 -32.86
N GLY A 105 -28.60 -51.53 -31.80
CA GLY A 105 -29.54 -52.62 -31.52
C GLY A 105 -28.82 -53.94 -31.31
N ILE A 106 -28.43 -54.27 -30.07
CA ILE A 106 -28.29 -55.63 -29.50
C ILE A 106 -28.23 -55.48 -27.96
N ALA A 107 -28.93 -56.37 -27.25
CA ALA A 107 -29.11 -56.34 -25.80
C ALA A 107 -28.40 -57.53 -25.12
N ASP A 108 -28.62 -57.61 -23.80
CA ASP A 108 -28.51 -58.75 -22.88
C ASP A 108 -27.37 -58.74 -21.85
N ASN A 109 -27.57 -59.19 -20.61
CA ASN A 109 -28.73 -59.10 -19.70
C ASN A 109 -28.31 -59.59 -18.30
N ASN A 110 -29.04 -59.21 -17.24
CA ASN A 110 -29.08 -59.85 -15.89
C ASN A 110 -27.73 -60.03 -15.13
N GLY A 111 -27.51 -59.47 -13.94
CA GLY A 111 -28.35 -59.64 -12.75
C GLY A 111 -27.52 -60.31 -11.63
N PRO A 112 -27.69 -59.98 -10.33
CA PRO A 112 -26.69 -60.28 -9.30
C PRO A 112 -27.07 -61.43 -8.33
N SER A 113 -26.07 -62.09 -7.72
CA SER A 113 -26.29 -62.83 -6.47
C SER A 113 -24.99 -63.05 -5.67
N SER A 114 -25.07 -62.85 -4.37
CA SER A 114 -24.03 -63.07 -3.36
C SER A 114 -23.87 -64.54 -2.93
N SER A 115 -22.66 -64.97 -2.62
CA SER A 115 -22.40 -65.93 -1.54
C SER A 115 -20.96 -65.82 -1.03
N ALA A 116 -20.77 -65.99 0.28
CA ALA A 116 -19.47 -65.90 0.93
C ALA A 116 -18.80 -67.27 1.06
N THR A 117 -17.47 -67.30 0.98
CA THR A 117 -16.65 -68.39 1.53
C THR A 117 -15.48 -67.79 2.31
N ILE A 118 -15.34 -68.20 3.56
CA ILE A 118 -14.21 -67.91 4.43
C ILE A 118 -13.09 -68.88 4.08
N ASP A 119 -11.86 -68.40 3.94
CA ASP A 119 -10.69 -69.15 4.40
C ASP A 119 -9.62 -68.20 4.94
N SER A 120 -8.84 -68.70 5.90
CA SER A 120 -7.97 -67.93 6.78
C SER A 120 -6.50 -68.12 6.44
N SER A 121 -5.75 -67.02 6.34
CA SER A 121 -4.30 -67.01 6.61
C SER A 121 -3.82 -65.59 6.90
N GLU A 122 -3.48 -65.31 8.16
CA GLU A 122 -2.74 -64.11 8.53
C GLU A 122 -1.28 -64.24 8.06
N VAL A 123 -0.84 -63.33 7.19
CA VAL A 123 0.55 -62.83 7.23
C VAL A 123 0.52 -61.31 7.08
N THR A 124 1.22 -60.63 7.98
CA THR A 124 1.21 -59.18 8.14
C THR A 124 1.96 -58.44 7.04
N ALA A 125 1.31 -57.44 6.43
CA ALA A 125 1.96 -56.39 5.65
C ALA A 125 1.15 -55.07 5.75
N VAL A 126 1.31 -54.36 6.87
CA VAL A 126 0.71 -53.03 7.07
C VAL A 126 1.50 -51.98 6.30
N GLY A 127 0.80 -51.19 5.46
CA GLY A 127 1.23 -49.84 5.08
C GLY A 127 1.43 -49.59 3.58
N ASN A 128 0.41 -49.04 2.90
CA ASN A 128 0.63 -48.03 1.85
C ASN A 128 -0.63 -47.23 1.39
N VAL A 129 -1.63 -47.01 2.24
CA VAL A 129 -2.87 -46.31 1.82
C VAL A 129 -2.76 -44.77 1.90
N ASN A 130 -2.12 -44.22 2.94
CA ASN A 130 -2.17 -42.78 3.23
C ASN A 130 -1.36 -41.85 2.28
N ASN A 131 -0.43 -42.39 1.48
CA ASN A 131 0.40 -41.57 0.57
C ASN A 131 -0.31 -41.23 -0.76
N ASN A 132 -1.27 -42.03 -1.21
CA ASN A 132 -1.94 -41.81 -2.49
C ASN A 132 -3.02 -40.72 -2.41
N ASP A 133 -3.74 -40.62 -1.29
CA ASP A 133 -4.81 -39.64 -1.14
C ASP A 133 -4.26 -38.24 -0.82
N SER A 134 -3.17 -38.15 -0.06
CA SER A 134 -2.42 -36.90 0.16
C SER A 134 -1.80 -36.38 -1.14
N ALA A 135 -1.18 -37.24 -1.96
CA ALA A 135 -0.66 -36.86 -3.28
C ALA A 135 -1.76 -36.42 -4.26
N LYS A 136 -2.94 -37.09 -4.27
CA LYS A 136 -4.10 -36.67 -5.07
C LYS A 136 -4.68 -35.34 -4.61
N ALA A 137 -4.78 -35.11 -3.30
CA ALA A 137 -5.27 -33.84 -2.75
C ALA A 137 -4.32 -32.68 -3.10
N ALA A 138 -3.00 -32.89 -2.97
CA ALA A 138 -1.99 -31.91 -3.35
C ALA A 138 -2.03 -31.59 -4.86
N ASN A 139 -2.13 -32.61 -5.73
CA ASN A 139 -2.22 -32.41 -7.18
C ASN A 139 -3.52 -31.68 -7.58
N THR A 140 -4.65 -32.04 -6.98
CA THR A 140 -5.94 -31.34 -7.15
C THR A 140 -5.83 -29.87 -6.75
N SER A 141 -5.19 -29.58 -5.61
CA SER A 141 -4.90 -28.22 -5.16
C SER A 141 -4.05 -27.43 -6.16
N MET A 142 -2.96 -28.02 -6.67
CA MET A 142 -2.12 -27.37 -7.70
C MET A 142 -2.86 -27.13 -9.02
N GLN A 143 -3.77 -28.04 -9.41
CA GLN A 143 -4.57 -27.88 -10.63
C GLN A 143 -5.62 -26.77 -10.49
N THR A 144 -6.26 -26.66 -9.33
CA THR A 144 -7.14 -25.51 -8.99
C THR A 144 -6.35 -24.21 -9.00
N ARG A 145 -5.16 -24.18 -8.37
CA ARG A 145 -4.28 -23.00 -8.36
C ARG A 145 -3.86 -22.55 -9.75
N ARG A 146 -3.34 -23.47 -10.59
CA ARG A 146 -3.01 -23.20 -12.01
C ARG A 146 -4.20 -22.56 -12.74
N SER A 147 -5.38 -23.14 -12.57
CA SER A 147 -6.61 -22.66 -13.21
C SER A 147 -7.01 -21.26 -12.71
N ASN A 148 -6.86 -20.99 -11.42
CA ASN A 148 -7.13 -19.68 -10.84
C ASN A 148 -6.17 -18.61 -11.41
N TRP A 149 -4.86 -18.87 -11.37
CA TRP A 149 -3.84 -17.94 -11.91
C TRP A 149 -4.10 -17.63 -13.39
N VAL A 150 -4.49 -18.63 -14.19
CA VAL A 150 -4.85 -18.45 -15.59
C VAL A 150 -6.06 -17.52 -15.80
N ASN A 151 -7.01 -17.53 -14.85
CA ASN A 151 -8.16 -16.60 -14.84
C ASN A 151 -7.74 -15.19 -14.38
N VAL A 152 -7.18 -15.04 -13.17
CA VAL A 152 -6.88 -13.71 -12.58
C VAL A 152 -5.78 -12.96 -13.33
N LEU A 153 -4.82 -13.66 -13.96
CA LEU A 153 -3.84 -13.03 -14.85
C LEU A 153 -4.44 -12.64 -16.22
N GLY A 154 -5.65 -13.11 -16.55
CA GLY A 154 -6.34 -12.81 -17.81
C GLY A 154 -5.74 -13.51 -19.03
N VAL A 155 -5.28 -14.76 -18.86
CA VAL A 155 -4.51 -15.49 -19.90
C VAL A 155 -5.20 -16.73 -20.47
N ARG A 156 -6.37 -17.14 -19.93
CA ARG A 156 -7.12 -18.36 -20.32
C ARG A 156 -7.27 -18.62 -21.83
N ASN A 157 -7.53 -17.56 -22.60
CA ASN A 157 -7.78 -17.63 -24.05
C ASN A 157 -6.73 -16.85 -24.86
N LYS A 158 -5.50 -16.70 -24.35
CA LYS A 158 -4.42 -16.05 -25.13
C LYS A 158 -3.87 -17.04 -26.17
N PRO A 159 -3.69 -16.62 -27.43
CA PRO A 159 -3.11 -17.49 -28.45
C PRO A 159 -1.66 -17.80 -28.13
N ASP A 160 -1.18 -18.97 -28.59
CA ASP A 160 0.20 -19.37 -28.40
C ASP A 160 1.15 -18.44 -29.16
N GLN A 161 1.92 -17.68 -28.39
CA GLN A 161 2.85 -16.68 -28.90
C GLN A 161 4.14 -17.30 -29.45
N LEU A 162 4.35 -18.60 -29.25
CA LEU A 162 5.53 -19.35 -29.68
C LEU A 162 5.39 -19.94 -31.09
N VAL A 163 4.17 -20.05 -31.62
CA VAL A 163 3.90 -20.65 -32.95
C VAL A 163 4.36 -19.75 -34.10
N ASP A 164 4.09 -18.44 -34.01
CA ASP A 164 4.39 -17.47 -35.08
C ASP A 164 5.70 -16.69 -34.84
N TRP A 165 6.59 -17.20 -33.99
CA TRP A 165 7.85 -16.54 -33.64
C TRP A 165 8.96 -16.84 -34.65
N ASP A 166 9.82 -15.84 -34.90
CA ASP A 166 10.87 -15.89 -35.94
C ASP A 166 12.02 -16.89 -35.67
N HIS A 167 12.11 -17.45 -34.46
CA HIS A 167 13.23 -18.27 -33.97
C HIS A 167 14.63 -17.65 -34.14
N LEU A 168 14.72 -16.32 -34.25
CA LEU A 168 16.00 -15.61 -34.37
C LEU A 168 16.56 -15.31 -32.98
N TYR A 169 17.58 -16.09 -32.58
CA TYR A 169 18.33 -15.94 -31.33
C TYR A 169 19.46 -14.91 -31.48
N ASN A 170 19.09 -13.63 -31.56
CA ASN A 170 19.99 -12.53 -31.92
C ASN A 170 20.05 -11.39 -30.89
N LEU A 171 19.78 -11.66 -29.61
CA LEU A 171 20.07 -10.73 -28.52
C LEU A 171 21.58 -10.53 -28.35
N ALA A 172 22.00 -9.37 -27.84
CA ALA A 172 23.41 -9.07 -27.61
C ALA A 172 24.09 -10.11 -26.69
N ASP A 173 23.38 -10.53 -25.63
CA ASP A 173 23.87 -11.44 -24.59
C ASP A 173 23.27 -12.86 -24.70
N GLN A 174 22.89 -13.29 -25.91
CA GLN A 174 22.20 -14.58 -26.15
C GLN A 174 22.92 -15.80 -25.55
N ALA A 175 24.25 -15.81 -25.56
CA ALA A 175 25.05 -16.89 -25.00
C ALA A 175 24.92 -16.98 -23.47
N GLU A 176 24.84 -15.85 -22.78
CA GLU A 176 24.67 -15.79 -21.33
C GLU A 176 23.23 -16.17 -20.95
N LEU A 177 22.23 -15.72 -21.72
CA LEU A 177 20.84 -16.19 -21.59
C LEU A 177 20.76 -17.72 -21.66
N ARG A 178 21.39 -18.37 -22.65
CA ARG A 178 21.40 -19.83 -22.77
C ARG A 178 22.04 -20.52 -21.56
N LYS A 179 23.15 -19.99 -21.05
CA LYS A 179 23.82 -20.49 -19.83
C LYS A 179 22.92 -20.39 -18.59
N HIS A 180 22.20 -19.27 -18.44
CA HIS A 180 21.26 -19.07 -17.35
C HIS A 180 20.02 -19.98 -17.48
N CYS A 181 19.51 -20.20 -18.71
CA CYS A 181 18.44 -21.18 -18.98
C CYS A 181 18.85 -22.60 -18.56
N GLN A 182 20.09 -23.00 -18.86
CA GLN A 182 20.64 -24.29 -18.45
C GLN A 182 20.66 -24.42 -16.92
N HIS A 183 21.12 -23.39 -16.21
CA HIS A 183 21.14 -23.37 -14.75
C HIS A 183 19.74 -23.53 -14.13
N VAL A 184 18.74 -22.80 -14.63
CA VAL A 184 17.34 -22.92 -14.17
C VAL A 184 16.80 -24.33 -14.39
N ILE A 185 17.07 -24.94 -15.55
CA ILE A 185 16.60 -26.30 -15.88
C ILE A 185 17.27 -27.36 -14.99
N GLU A 186 18.57 -27.24 -14.70
CA GLU A 186 19.27 -28.14 -13.76
C GLU A 186 18.73 -27.98 -12.33
N LYS A 187 18.52 -26.74 -11.88
CA LYS A 187 17.95 -26.40 -10.56
C LYS A 187 16.54 -26.96 -10.36
N VAL A 188 15.67 -26.88 -11.36
CA VAL A 188 14.30 -27.41 -11.27
C VAL A 188 14.27 -28.93 -11.42
N ASN A 189 15.00 -29.52 -12.36
CA ASN A 189 15.04 -30.98 -12.55
C ASN A 189 15.63 -31.74 -11.35
N SER A 190 16.56 -31.13 -10.60
CA SER A 190 17.13 -31.72 -9.38
C SER A 190 16.18 -31.69 -8.18
N LYS A 191 15.23 -30.76 -8.13
CA LYS A 191 14.22 -30.65 -7.06
C LYS A 191 12.98 -31.50 -7.32
N THR A 192 12.43 -31.45 -8.53
CA THR A 192 11.04 -31.87 -8.78
C THR A 192 10.94 -32.93 -9.87
N LEU A 193 11.01 -34.20 -9.46
CA LEU A 193 10.91 -35.36 -10.35
C LEU A 193 9.53 -35.52 -11.01
N SER A 194 8.48 -34.90 -10.44
CA SER A 194 7.06 -35.09 -10.81
C SER A 194 6.51 -34.13 -11.88
N ILE A 195 7.33 -33.24 -12.45
CA ILE A 195 6.87 -32.29 -13.48
C ILE A 195 6.51 -33.05 -14.77
N THR A 196 5.29 -32.87 -15.27
CA THR A 196 4.81 -33.52 -16.49
C THR A 196 5.22 -32.77 -17.76
N ASN A 197 5.07 -31.45 -17.79
CA ASN A 197 5.48 -30.58 -18.89
C ASN A 197 6.95 -30.17 -18.72
N ARG A 198 7.88 -31.13 -18.88
CA ARG A 198 9.32 -30.88 -18.69
C ARG A 198 9.85 -29.83 -19.66
N MET A 199 10.23 -28.68 -19.11
CA MET A 199 10.88 -27.60 -19.86
C MET A 199 12.23 -28.07 -20.41
N THR A 200 12.49 -27.76 -21.69
CA THR A 200 13.76 -28.06 -22.36
C THR A 200 14.55 -26.77 -22.61
N LEU A 201 15.88 -26.89 -22.75
CA LEU A 201 16.75 -25.72 -22.98
C LEU A 201 16.32 -24.88 -24.20
N PRO A 202 16.04 -25.48 -25.39
CA PRO A 202 15.60 -24.70 -26.55
C PRO A 202 14.23 -24.03 -26.35
N ALA A 203 13.31 -24.68 -25.63
CA ALA A 203 11.99 -24.11 -25.34
C ALA A 203 12.10 -22.89 -24.41
N LEU A 204 12.87 -23.00 -23.31
CA LEU A 204 13.07 -21.90 -22.38
C LEU A 204 13.83 -20.73 -23.03
N GLU A 205 14.88 -21.02 -23.80
CA GLU A 205 15.62 -20.01 -24.55
C GLU A 205 14.71 -19.30 -25.57
N SER A 206 13.83 -20.04 -26.28
CA SER A 206 12.85 -19.46 -27.20
C SER A 206 11.91 -18.49 -26.49
N MET A 207 11.31 -18.93 -25.37
CA MET A 207 10.36 -18.15 -24.57
C MET A 207 10.98 -16.84 -24.08
N LEU A 208 12.20 -16.89 -23.55
CA LEU A 208 12.87 -15.71 -23.01
C LEU A 208 13.39 -14.78 -24.11
N THR A 209 13.86 -15.31 -25.24
CA THR A 209 14.25 -14.50 -26.40
C THR A 209 13.03 -13.76 -26.99
N LEU A 210 11.88 -14.43 -27.08
CA LEU A 210 10.59 -13.86 -27.47
C LEU A 210 10.13 -12.76 -26.51
N TRP A 211 10.24 -13.00 -25.19
CA TRP A 211 9.92 -12.00 -24.18
C TRP A 211 10.82 -10.76 -24.30
N CYS A 212 12.14 -10.93 -24.45
CA CYS A 212 13.08 -9.82 -24.61
C CYS A 212 12.76 -8.95 -25.84
N LYS A 213 12.56 -9.55 -27.03
CA LYS A 213 12.20 -8.78 -28.23
C LYS A 213 10.86 -8.06 -28.07
N LYS A 214 9.84 -8.70 -27.50
CA LYS A 214 8.54 -8.07 -27.25
C LYS A 214 8.61 -6.92 -26.26
N ARG A 215 9.53 -6.98 -25.29
CA ARG A 215 9.77 -5.92 -24.30
C ARG A 215 10.79 -4.86 -24.78
N LYS A 216 11.41 -5.03 -25.95
CA LYS A 216 12.54 -4.23 -26.44
C LYS A 216 13.71 -4.19 -25.44
N ILE A 217 14.02 -5.34 -24.84
CA ILE A 217 15.13 -5.52 -23.91
C ILE A 217 16.32 -6.10 -24.67
N ASP A 218 17.39 -5.33 -24.80
CA ASP A 218 18.60 -5.74 -25.53
C ASP A 218 19.55 -6.62 -24.70
N ARG A 219 19.44 -6.57 -23.36
CA ARG A 219 20.30 -7.28 -22.41
C ARG A 219 19.53 -7.96 -21.29
N VAL A 220 19.85 -9.22 -21.05
CA VAL A 220 19.13 -10.10 -20.09
C VAL A 220 19.64 -9.94 -18.65
N SER A 221 20.90 -9.49 -18.48
CA SER A 221 21.59 -9.33 -17.18
C SER A 221 20.86 -8.47 -16.14
N ASN A 222 19.89 -7.70 -16.58
CA ASN A 222 19.21 -6.64 -15.84
C ASN A 222 17.95 -7.11 -15.11
N PHE A 223 17.58 -8.40 -15.21
CA PHE A 223 16.29 -8.91 -14.73
C PHE A 223 16.43 -10.28 -14.03
N SER A 224 15.97 -10.43 -12.79
CA SER A 224 15.94 -11.74 -12.09
C SER A 224 14.78 -12.63 -12.54
N TRP A 225 14.71 -12.93 -13.83
CA TRP A 225 13.70 -13.84 -14.37
C TRP A 225 13.93 -15.29 -13.90
N GLU A 226 15.16 -15.68 -13.54
CA GLU A 226 15.54 -17.07 -13.24
C GLU A 226 14.76 -17.68 -12.06
N ASN A 227 14.65 -16.93 -10.96
CA ASN A 227 13.94 -17.37 -9.77
C ASN A 227 12.43 -17.43 -10.02
N MET A 228 11.86 -16.40 -10.65
CA MET A 228 10.46 -16.39 -11.06
C MET A 228 10.14 -17.58 -11.98
N MET A 229 11.00 -17.83 -12.97
CA MET A 229 10.85 -18.92 -13.92
C MET A 229 11.02 -20.29 -13.25
N SER A 230 11.92 -20.42 -12.27
CA SER A 230 12.04 -21.65 -11.46
C SER A 230 10.70 -22.00 -10.80
N VAL A 231 10.07 -21.02 -10.12
CA VAL A 231 8.76 -21.17 -9.48
C VAL A 231 7.66 -21.48 -10.49
N LEU A 232 7.66 -20.82 -11.65
CA LEU A 232 6.65 -21.02 -12.68
C LEU A 232 6.78 -22.36 -13.44
N ILE A 233 7.97 -22.93 -13.56
CA ILE A 233 8.15 -24.29 -14.10
C ILE A 233 7.74 -25.34 -13.05
N GLU A 234 8.03 -25.12 -11.76
CA GLU A 234 7.56 -25.97 -10.66
C GLU A 234 6.01 -26.04 -10.59
N MET A 235 5.30 -25.01 -11.07
CA MET A 235 3.84 -24.99 -11.21
C MET A 235 3.28 -25.88 -12.35
N ASP A 236 4.12 -26.47 -13.21
CA ASP A 236 3.73 -27.42 -14.28
C ASP A 236 2.63 -26.92 -15.24
N PHE A 237 2.81 -25.71 -15.78
CA PHE A 237 2.01 -25.21 -16.90
C PHE A 237 2.51 -25.78 -18.25
N ASN A 238 1.62 -25.90 -19.25
CA ASN A 238 2.07 -26.09 -20.63
C ASN A 238 2.85 -24.85 -21.13
N HIS A 239 3.73 -25.00 -22.13
CA HIS A 239 4.66 -23.94 -22.54
C HIS A 239 3.98 -22.62 -23.00
N SER A 240 2.85 -22.71 -23.71
CA SER A 240 2.08 -21.55 -24.17
C SER A 240 1.47 -20.78 -22.98
N THR A 241 0.80 -21.49 -22.08
CA THR A 241 0.25 -20.91 -20.86
C THR A 241 1.36 -20.35 -19.97
N LEU A 242 2.49 -21.05 -19.82
CA LEU A 242 3.65 -20.58 -19.07
C LEU A 242 4.22 -19.27 -19.62
N PHE A 243 4.39 -19.15 -20.94
CA PHE A 243 4.81 -17.90 -21.57
C PHE A 243 3.83 -16.77 -21.28
N ASN A 244 2.53 -17.02 -21.45
CA ASN A 244 1.48 -16.02 -21.23
C ASN A 244 1.39 -15.59 -19.75
N VAL A 245 1.54 -16.52 -18.81
CA VAL A 245 1.62 -16.27 -17.36
C VAL A 245 2.85 -15.42 -17.02
N PHE A 246 4.04 -15.83 -17.46
CA PHE A 246 5.29 -15.09 -17.24
C PHE A 246 5.24 -13.68 -17.83
N TYR A 247 4.71 -13.54 -19.05
CA TYR A 247 4.51 -12.25 -19.70
C TYR A 247 3.51 -11.38 -18.93
N ALA A 248 2.41 -11.95 -18.44
CA ALA A 248 1.43 -11.21 -17.63
C ALA A 248 2.06 -10.70 -16.31
N ILE A 249 2.78 -11.54 -15.57
CA ILE A 249 3.41 -11.15 -14.30
C ILE A 249 4.46 -10.05 -14.53
N THR A 250 5.37 -10.24 -15.49
CA THR A 250 6.46 -9.29 -15.80
C THR A 250 6.02 -7.97 -16.44
N THR A 251 4.75 -7.85 -16.85
CA THR A 251 4.19 -6.60 -17.40
C THR A 251 3.16 -5.94 -16.49
N LYS A 252 2.42 -6.69 -15.67
CA LYS A 252 1.41 -6.16 -14.74
C LYS A 252 1.98 -5.85 -13.35
N TYR A 253 2.90 -6.67 -12.83
CA TYR A 253 3.24 -6.67 -11.41
C TYR A 253 4.73 -6.42 -11.11
N ILE A 254 5.63 -6.62 -12.07
CA ILE A 254 7.02 -6.14 -11.91
C ILE A 254 7.08 -4.66 -12.30
N PRO A 255 7.58 -3.77 -11.40
CA PRO A 255 7.80 -2.37 -11.74
C PRO A 255 8.81 -2.18 -12.88
N ARG A 256 8.72 -1.06 -13.57
CA ARG A 256 9.75 -0.53 -14.48
C ARG A 256 10.88 0.09 -13.68
N GLU A 257 11.99 0.38 -14.37
CA GLU A 257 13.15 1.06 -13.77
C GLU A 257 13.59 0.37 -12.45
N VAL A 258 13.86 -0.94 -12.50
CA VAL A 258 14.34 -1.73 -11.33
C VAL A 258 15.87 -1.64 -11.12
N GLU A 259 16.53 -0.75 -11.87
CA GLU A 259 17.96 -0.43 -11.79
C GLU A 259 18.30 0.55 -10.65
N GLU A 260 19.59 0.76 -10.40
CA GLU A 260 20.05 1.80 -9.46
C GLU A 260 19.56 3.19 -9.87
N GLY A 261 18.86 3.89 -8.97
CA GLY A 261 18.28 5.20 -9.23
C GLY A 261 16.97 5.20 -10.02
N GLY A 262 16.33 4.04 -10.20
CA GLY A 262 15.01 3.95 -10.82
C GLY A 262 13.85 4.33 -9.89
N LYS A 263 12.81 4.94 -10.47
CA LYS A 263 11.68 5.59 -9.75
C LYS A 263 10.93 4.69 -8.77
N THR A 264 10.95 3.38 -8.98
CA THR A 264 10.40 2.37 -8.06
C THR A 264 10.95 2.55 -6.63
N TYR A 265 12.26 2.76 -6.51
CA TYR A 265 12.93 2.87 -5.21
C TYR A 265 12.68 4.21 -4.52
N ASP A 266 12.56 5.29 -5.29
CA ASP A 266 12.20 6.60 -4.77
C ASP A 266 10.75 6.65 -4.30
N LEU A 267 9.80 6.02 -5.03
CA LEU A 267 8.42 5.89 -4.54
C LEU A 267 8.37 5.07 -3.24
N PHE A 268 9.11 3.95 -3.14
CA PHE A 268 9.14 3.18 -1.90
C PHE A 268 9.72 3.99 -0.72
N ARG A 269 10.77 4.80 -0.96
CA ARG A 269 11.28 5.73 0.07
C ARG A 269 10.20 6.72 0.51
N LEU A 270 9.41 7.27 -0.41
CA LEU A 270 8.31 8.19 -0.07
C LEU A 270 7.16 7.52 0.67
N ILE A 271 6.81 6.28 0.31
CA ILE A 271 5.82 5.46 1.04
C ILE A 271 6.32 5.17 2.46
N MET A 272 7.59 4.78 2.61
CA MET A 272 8.20 4.56 3.92
C MET A 272 8.28 5.85 4.76
N GLN A 273 8.63 6.99 4.16
CA GLN A 273 8.59 8.31 4.82
C GLN A 273 7.17 8.73 5.26
N TYR A 274 6.13 8.21 4.60
CA TYR A 274 4.73 8.46 4.93
C TYR A 274 4.28 7.65 6.14
N HIS A 275 4.63 6.36 6.22
CA HIS A 275 4.18 5.45 7.27
C HIS A 275 5.13 5.37 8.48
N ASP A 276 6.44 5.25 8.26
CA ASP A 276 7.47 5.31 9.31
C ASP A 276 8.59 6.33 8.99
N PRO A 277 8.36 7.62 9.29
CA PRO A 277 9.34 8.67 9.05
C PRO A 277 10.61 8.53 9.90
N GLU A 278 10.57 7.79 11.02
CA GLU A 278 11.75 7.57 11.86
C GLU A 278 12.67 6.52 11.26
N ILE A 279 12.14 5.38 10.77
CA ILE A 279 12.91 4.40 9.99
C ILE A 279 13.46 5.09 8.73
N CYS A 280 12.63 5.81 7.98
CA CYS A 280 13.09 6.45 6.74
C CYS A 280 14.25 7.43 6.99
N SER A 281 14.09 8.31 8.00
CA SER A 281 15.14 9.26 8.42
C SER A 281 16.41 8.55 8.89
N HIS A 282 16.29 7.44 9.64
CA HIS A 282 17.42 6.64 10.08
C HIS A 282 18.20 6.05 8.90
N LEU A 283 17.51 5.40 7.95
CA LEU A 283 18.12 4.82 6.74
C LEU A 283 18.75 5.88 5.83
N ASP A 284 18.06 7.00 5.60
CA ASP A 284 18.58 8.14 4.82
C ASP A 284 19.84 8.73 5.47
N SER A 285 19.89 8.84 6.81
CA SER A 285 21.08 9.34 7.53
C SER A 285 22.32 8.48 7.31
N LEU A 286 22.13 7.16 7.14
CA LEU A 286 23.17 6.17 6.86
C LEU A 286 23.41 5.95 5.36
N LYS A 287 22.67 6.65 4.48
CA LYS A 287 22.68 6.46 3.02
C LYS A 287 22.37 5.02 2.62
N VAL A 288 21.39 4.41 3.29
CA VAL A 288 20.77 3.14 2.92
C VAL A 288 19.55 3.46 2.07
N THR A 289 19.68 3.38 0.75
CA THR A 289 18.54 3.59 -0.17
C THR A 289 17.80 2.27 -0.39
N PRO A 290 16.49 2.28 -0.70
CA PRO A 290 15.72 1.07 -0.99
C PRO A 290 16.36 0.13 -2.00
N TYR A 291 16.97 0.65 -3.07
CA TYR A 291 17.69 -0.16 -4.05
C TYR A 291 18.74 -1.08 -3.39
N THR A 292 19.46 -0.61 -2.38
CA THR A 292 20.55 -1.38 -1.76
C THR A 292 20.08 -2.65 -1.04
N PHE A 293 18.82 -2.72 -0.61
CA PHE A 293 18.26 -3.85 0.15
C PHE A 293 17.05 -4.55 -0.49
N ALA A 294 16.20 -3.83 -1.22
CA ALA A 294 14.93 -4.32 -1.77
C ALA A 294 14.96 -4.59 -3.29
N ALA A 295 16.10 -4.47 -3.96
CA ALA A 295 16.18 -4.71 -5.41
C ALA A 295 15.65 -6.09 -5.81
N SER A 296 16.04 -7.16 -5.09
CA SER A 296 15.54 -8.53 -5.29
C SER A 296 14.02 -8.64 -5.13
N TRP A 297 13.46 -7.92 -4.17
CA TRP A 297 12.03 -7.94 -3.83
C TRP A 297 11.18 -7.46 -5.00
N PHE A 298 11.48 -6.26 -5.51
CA PHE A 298 10.73 -5.64 -6.62
C PHE A 298 11.01 -6.30 -7.97
N ARG A 299 12.27 -6.72 -8.25
CA ARG A 299 12.65 -7.32 -9.54
C ARG A 299 12.21 -8.77 -9.72
N SER A 300 11.79 -9.46 -8.63
CA SER A 300 11.46 -10.90 -8.65
C SER A 300 10.13 -11.27 -7.96
N LEU A 301 9.38 -10.29 -7.42
CA LEU A 301 8.25 -10.49 -6.49
C LEU A 301 8.60 -11.50 -5.39
N PHE A 302 9.71 -11.23 -4.69
CA PHE A 302 10.28 -12.06 -3.62
C PHE A 302 10.71 -13.49 -3.98
N SER A 303 10.57 -13.95 -5.23
CA SER A 303 10.98 -15.31 -5.63
C SER A 303 12.49 -15.58 -5.52
N GLU A 304 13.29 -14.52 -5.41
CA GLU A 304 14.73 -14.58 -5.10
C GLU A 304 15.01 -14.77 -3.59
N ASP A 305 14.07 -14.33 -2.74
CA ASP A 305 14.27 -14.10 -1.31
C ASP A 305 13.56 -15.13 -0.40
N VAL A 306 12.54 -15.84 -0.92
CA VAL A 306 11.76 -16.85 -0.17
C VAL A 306 11.79 -18.25 -0.85
N SER A 307 11.28 -19.27 -0.16
CA SER A 307 11.15 -20.62 -0.73
C SER A 307 10.08 -20.67 -1.83
N SER A 308 10.17 -21.61 -2.78
CA SER A 308 9.16 -21.76 -3.85
C SER A 308 7.74 -21.89 -3.29
N GLU A 309 7.56 -22.70 -2.23
CA GLU A 309 6.28 -22.93 -1.58
C GLU A 309 5.68 -21.62 -1.02
N LEU A 310 6.48 -20.84 -0.30
CA LEU A 310 6.07 -19.55 0.27
C LEU A 310 5.82 -18.52 -0.84
N CYS A 311 6.64 -18.51 -1.90
CA CYS A 311 6.47 -17.66 -3.06
C CYS A 311 5.13 -17.92 -3.76
N ILE A 312 4.77 -19.19 -3.97
CA ILE A 312 3.51 -19.58 -4.62
C ILE A 312 2.31 -19.13 -3.78
N GLN A 313 2.34 -19.31 -2.45
CA GLN A 313 1.25 -18.89 -1.57
C GLN A 313 1.14 -17.36 -1.44
N LEU A 314 2.27 -16.64 -1.46
CA LEU A 314 2.26 -15.18 -1.55
C LEU A 314 1.65 -14.71 -2.88
N TRP A 315 2.00 -15.36 -3.99
CA TRP A 315 1.51 -15.04 -5.32
C TRP A 315 0.03 -15.40 -5.53
N ASP A 316 -0.50 -16.43 -4.86
CA ASP A 316 -1.95 -16.70 -4.84
C ASP A 316 -2.73 -15.44 -4.44
N ILE A 317 -2.38 -14.86 -3.29
CA ILE A 317 -3.09 -13.70 -2.76
C ILE A 317 -2.74 -12.44 -3.55
N TYR A 318 -1.49 -12.29 -4.00
CA TYR A 318 -1.08 -11.15 -4.82
C TYR A 318 -1.90 -11.07 -6.11
N PHE A 319 -2.06 -12.19 -6.81
CA PHE A 319 -2.78 -12.23 -8.08
C PHE A 319 -4.30 -12.20 -7.90
N ASP A 320 -4.83 -12.77 -6.81
CA ASP A 320 -6.25 -12.66 -6.42
C ASP A 320 -6.65 -11.21 -6.13
N ARG A 321 -5.79 -10.45 -5.44
CA ARG A 321 -6.00 -9.00 -5.17
C ARG A 321 -5.90 -8.11 -6.40
N ALA A 322 -5.21 -8.56 -7.45
CA ALA A 322 -4.98 -7.84 -8.70
C ALA A 322 -4.40 -6.40 -8.55
N ASP A 323 -3.69 -6.09 -7.46
CA ASP A 323 -3.07 -4.78 -7.20
C ASP A 323 -1.55 -4.80 -7.41
N PRO A 324 -1.02 -4.16 -8.47
CA PRO A 324 0.43 -4.02 -8.70
C PRO A 324 1.19 -3.29 -7.59
N PHE A 325 0.54 -2.45 -6.79
CA PHE A 325 1.21 -1.71 -5.72
C PHE A 325 1.38 -2.51 -4.43
N LEU A 326 0.77 -3.70 -4.32
CA LEU A 326 0.84 -4.53 -3.12
C LEU A 326 2.29 -4.90 -2.73
N VAL A 327 3.21 -5.02 -3.70
CA VAL A 327 4.65 -5.26 -3.45
C VAL A 327 5.29 -4.16 -2.58
N PHE A 328 4.89 -2.89 -2.74
CA PHE A 328 5.38 -1.81 -1.88
C PHE A 328 4.93 -1.97 -0.44
N PHE A 329 3.69 -2.43 -0.22
CA PHE A 329 3.15 -2.61 1.12
C PHE A 329 3.70 -3.87 1.80
N ILE A 330 3.91 -4.96 1.06
CA ILE A 330 4.63 -6.15 1.58
C ILE A 330 6.06 -5.76 1.98
N ALA A 331 6.77 -5.01 1.14
CA ALA A 331 8.12 -4.52 1.44
C ALA A 331 8.15 -3.59 2.66
N LEU A 332 7.15 -2.72 2.82
CA LEU A 332 7.02 -1.83 3.97
C LEU A 332 6.76 -2.61 5.25
N CYS A 333 5.75 -3.49 5.27
CA CYS A 333 5.41 -4.28 6.44
C CYS A 333 6.55 -5.20 6.89
N LEU A 334 7.37 -5.71 5.96
CA LEU A 334 8.61 -6.42 6.30
C LEU A 334 9.59 -5.53 7.07
N VAL A 335 9.86 -4.32 6.58
CA VAL A 335 10.76 -3.35 7.24
C VAL A 335 10.21 -2.92 8.61
N GLU A 336 8.91 -2.59 8.68
CA GLU A 336 8.23 -2.20 9.93
C GLU A 336 8.24 -3.34 10.96
N SER A 337 8.08 -4.60 10.55
CA SER A 337 8.14 -5.77 11.46
C SER A 337 9.49 -5.96 12.16
N ALA A 338 10.53 -5.26 11.71
CA ALA A 338 11.87 -5.26 12.28
C ALA A 338 12.31 -3.90 12.84
N ARG A 339 11.40 -2.92 12.95
CA ARG A 339 11.62 -1.53 13.39
C ARG A 339 12.65 -1.37 14.52
N ASP A 340 12.39 -1.96 15.69
CA ASP A 340 13.25 -1.77 16.87
C ASP A 340 14.67 -2.31 16.66
N GLN A 341 14.78 -3.40 15.88
CA GLN A 341 16.08 -4.01 15.54
C GLN A 341 16.84 -3.15 14.52
N LEU A 342 16.13 -2.46 13.62
CA LEU A 342 16.73 -1.52 12.68
C LEU A 342 17.24 -0.27 13.38
N LEU A 343 16.40 0.37 14.21
CA LEU A 343 16.76 1.60 14.95
C LEU A 343 17.90 1.39 15.98
N ALA A 344 18.06 0.17 16.50
CA ALA A 344 19.18 -0.20 17.35
C ALA A 344 20.52 -0.32 16.58
N LYS A 345 20.49 -0.62 15.29
CA LYS A 345 21.69 -0.80 14.45
C LYS A 345 22.24 0.55 13.98
N LYS A 346 23.54 0.60 13.68
CA LYS A 346 24.24 1.82 13.24
C LYS A 346 25.23 1.59 12.10
N ASN A 347 25.53 0.34 11.76
CA ASN A 347 26.41 -0.02 10.66
C ASN A 347 25.58 -0.19 9.38
N LYS A 348 25.99 0.49 8.30
CA LYS A 348 25.30 0.45 7.00
C LYS A 348 25.17 -0.97 6.44
N ASP A 349 26.26 -1.71 6.40
CA ASP A 349 26.31 -3.02 5.73
C ASP A 349 25.58 -4.08 6.57
N GLU A 350 25.65 -3.97 7.90
CA GLU A 350 24.85 -4.78 8.83
C GLU A 350 23.35 -4.56 8.62
N ILE A 351 22.90 -3.31 8.50
CA ILE A 351 21.49 -2.97 8.23
C ILE A 351 21.05 -3.50 6.87
N VAL A 352 21.83 -3.27 5.82
CA VAL A 352 21.49 -3.72 4.46
C VAL A 352 21.35 -5.25 4.40
N ASN A 353 22.29 -5.99 5.00
CA ASN A 353 22.22 -7.45 5.01
C ASN A 353 21.07 -7.96 5.89
N PHE A 354 20.85 -7.36 7.07
CA PHE A 354 19.73 -7.71 7.93
C PHE A 354 18.37 -7.48 7.26
N ILE A 355 18.18 -6.34 6.57
CA ILE A 355 16.93 -6.10 5.82
C ILE A 355 16.75 -7.15 4.71
N LYS A 356 17.80 -7.43 3.90
CA LYS A 356 17.75 -8.45 2.84
C LYS A 356 17.33 -9.84 3.32
N ASP A 357 17.66 -10.19 4.56
CA ASP A 357 17.34 -11.50 5.13
C ASP A 357 15.91 -11.57 5.71
N LEU A 358 15.18 -10.46 5.87
CA LEU A 358 13.82 -10.44 6.44
C LEU A 358 12.82 -11.41 5.76
N PRO A 359 12.73 -11.51 4.41
CA PRO A 359 11.81 -12.45 3.77
C PRO A 359 12.10 -13.92 4.12
N LYS A 360 13.37 -14.27 4.39
CA LYS A 360 13.80 -15.64 4.76
C LYS A 360 13.30 -16.07 6.14
N HIS A 361 12.82 -15.12 6.95
CA HIS A 361 12.23 -15.34 8.27
C HIS A 361 10.70 -15.32 8.27
N MET A 362 10.08 -15.31 7.09
CA MET A 362 8.64 -15.49 6.91
C MET A 362 8.30 -16.98 6.80
N SER A 363 7.18 -17.38 7.39
CA SER A 363 6.59 -18.71 7.30
C SER A 363 5.23 -18.66 6.59
N VAL A 364 4.67 -19.82 6.26
CA VAL A 364 3.33 -19.94 5.64
C VAL A 364 2.24 -19.33 6.54
N ASP A 365 2.35 -19.51 7.86
CA ASP A 365 1.37 -18.99 8.82
C ASP A 365 1.35 -17.46 8.89
N ASP A 366 2.46 -16.79 8.54
CA ASP A 366 2.58 -15.32 8.55
C ASP A 366 1.83 -14.65 7.38
N ILE A 367 1.51 -15.37 6.29
CA ILE A 367 1.03 -14.77 5.02
C ILE A 367 -0.32 -14.06 5.21
N GLN A 368 -1.29 -14.72 5.87
CA GLN A 368 -2.63 -14.13 6.04
C GLN A 368 -2.57 -12.85 6.88
N ASP A 369 -1.71 -12.85 7.90
CA ASP A 369 -1.49 -11.70 8.78
C ASP A 369 -0.79 -10.55 8.04
N LEU A 370 0.24 -10.85 7.25
CA LEU A 370 0.93 -9.89 6.38
C LEU A 370 -0.06 -9.21 5.43
N VAL A 371 -0.96 -9.97 4.80
CA VAL A 371 -1.98 -9.45 3.87
C VAL A 371 -3.01 -8.58 4.60
N ASP A 372 -3.41 -8.95 5.81
CA ASP A 372 -4.35 -8.18 6.62
C ASP A 372 -3.75 -6.82 7.02
N VAL A 373 -2.47 -6.79 7.43
CA VAL A 373 -1.73 -5.53 7.71
C VAL A 373 -1.57 -4.71 6.44
N CYS A 374 -1.10 -5.32 5.33
CA CYS A 374 -0.96 -4.63 4.05
C CYS A 374 -2.27 -3.97 3.61
N ALA A 375 -3.42 -4.64 3.77
CA ALA A 375 -4.72 -4.08 3.41
C ALA A 375 -5.09 -2.82 4.21
N VAL A 376 -4.74 -2.77 5.50
CA VAL A 376 -4.92 -1.56 6.34
C VAL A 376 -3.99 -0.44 5.87
N THR A 377 -2.71 -0.72 5.65
CA THR A 377 -1.71 0.27 5.20
C THR A 377 -2.04 0.81 3.79
N VAL A 378 -2.53 -0.04 2.88
CA VAL A 378 -3.08 0.33 1.57
C VAL A 378 -4.26 1.30 1.70
N GLY A 379 -5.14 1.06 2.68
CA GLY A 379 -6.29 1.91 3.00
C GLY A 379 -5.90 3.27 3.59
N LEU A 380 -4.83 3.32 4.39
CA LEU A 380 -4.25 4.55 4.95
C LEU A 380 -3.37 5.34 3.96
N THR A 381 -2.99 4.74 2.81
CA THR A 381 -2.18 5.44 1.80
C THR A 381 -3.03 6.29 0.85
N PRO A 382 -2.56 7.47 0.39
CA PRO A 382 -3.27 8.25 -0.63
C PRO A 382 -3.54 7.45 -1.90
N VAL A 383 -4.75 7.57 -2.44
CA VAL A 383 -5.19 6.91 -3.66
C VAL A 383 -4.39 7.39 -4.87
N SER A 384 -3.94 8.64 -4.85
CA SER A 384 -2.98 9.22 -5.82
C SER A 384 -1.71 8.38 -5.98
N VAL A 385 -1.26 7.66 -4.92
CA VAL A 385 -0.11 6.74 -5.03
C VAL A 385 -0.37 5.62 -6.04
N ARG A 386 -1.61 5.13 -6.13
CA ARG A 386 -2.01 4.10 -7.09
C ARG A 386 -2.47 4.70 -8.42
N GLU A 387 -3.23 5.80 -8.41
CA GLU A 387 -3.77 6.39 -9.64
C GLU A 387 -2.70 7.08 -10.50
N ASP A 388 -1.82 7.90 -9.91
CA ASP A 388 -0.90 8.75 -10.66
C ASP A 388 0.38 8.03 -11.10
N PHE A 389 0.86 7.07 -10.30
CA PHE A 389 2.11 6.34 -10.57
C PHE A 389 1.94 5.04 -11.36
N HIS A 390 0.71 4.55 -11.58
CA HIS A 390 0.49 3.26 -12.24
C HIS A 390 1.08 3.20 -13.65
N CYS A 391 0.86 4.22 -14.47
CA CYS A 391 1.39 4.27 -15.84
C CYS A 391 2.91 4.50 -15.89
N MET A 392 3.47 5.15 -14.86
CA MET A 392 4.90 5.38 -14.72
C MET A 392 5.64 4.10 -14.36
N LEU A 393 5.07 3.29 -13.45
CA LEU A 393 5.75 2.12 -12.88
C LEU A 393 5.35 0.78 -13.52
N PHE A 394 4.18 0.64 -14.13
CA PHE A 394 3.69 -0.67 -14.60
C PHE A 394 3.20 -0.63 -16.05
N GLY A 395 2.96 -1.79 -16.64
CA GLY A 395 2.37 -1.95 -17.98
C GLY A 395 3.30 -2.51 -19.06
N ALA A 396 2.68 -2.90 -20.17
CA ALA A 396 3.37 -3.52 -21.31
C ALA A 396 4.04 -2.50 -22.25
N ASN A 397 3.36 -1.39 -22.54
CA ASN A 397 3.84 -0.37 -23.48
C ASN A 397 4.66 0.69 -22.74
N MET A 398 5.84 1.06 -23.23
CA MET A 398 6.46 2.35 -22.86
C MET A 398 5.54 3.46 -23.39
N VAL A 399 4.83 4.14 -22.50
CA VAL A 399 4.07 5.34 -22.86
C VAL A 399 5.11 6.46 -22.88
N GLU A 400 5.39 7.04 -24.05
CA GLU A 400 6.41 8.09 -24.17
C GLU A 400 5.95 9.39 -23.48
N ASP A 401 4.63 9.55 -23.27
CA ASP A 401 3.98 10.71 -22.66
C ASP A 401 3.67 10.56 -21.15
N TYR A 402 4.55 9.93 -20.34
CA TYR A 402 4.44 10.10 -18.88
C TYR A 402 5.22 11.33 -18.40
N TYR A 403 4.58 12.10 -17.54
CA TYR A 403 5.18 13.28 -16.91
C TYR A 403 6.36 12.87 -16.01
N GLU A 404 7.56 13.40 -16.28
CA GLU A 404 8.74 13.12 -15.47
C GLU A 404 8.69 13.87 -14.13
N LEU A 405 8.04 13.25 -13.15
CA LEU A 405 8.14 13.70 -11.76
C LEU A 405 9.45 13.19 -11.14
N PRO A 406 10.37 14.06 -10.70
CA PRO A 406 11.64 13.66 -10.10
C PRO A 406 11.45 13.23 -8.63
N LEU A 407 10.99 12.00 -8.44
CA LEU A 407 10.71 11.40 -7.14
C LEU A 407 11.91 11.43 -6.18
N GLU A 408 13.14 11.39 -6.72
CA GLU A 408 14.39 11.43 -5.97
C GLU A 408 14.60 12.78 -5.24
N LYS A 409 13.84 13.82 -5.63
CA LYS A 409 13.89 15.17 -5.03
C LYS A 409 12.76 15.45 -4.04
N LEU A 410 11.72 14.62 -3.99
CA LEU A 410 10.54 14.89 -3.16
C LEU A 410 10.81 14.57 -1.68
N LEU A 411 10.27 15.41 -0.78
CA LEU A 411 10.41 15.19 0.67
C LEU A 411 9.29 14.30 1.25
N CYS A 412 8.11 14.30 0.63
CA CYS A 412 6.95 13.52 1.04
C CYS A 412 6.05 13.23 -0.19
N LEU A 413 5.01 12.43 -0.02
CA LEU A 413 4.12 12.04 -1.11
C LEU A 413 3.30 13.23 -1.66
N PRO A 414 3.27 13.43 -2.98
CA PRO A 414 2.27 14.30 -3.62
C PRO A 414 0.89 13.62 -3.61
N ILE A 415 -0.16 14.42 -3.58
CA ILE A 415 -1.53 13.99 -3.85
C ILE A 415 -2.18 14.88 -4.90
N SER A 416 -3.11 14.30 -5.66
CA SER A 416 -3.89 15.01 -6.67
C SER A 416 -4.92 15.97 -6.05
N VAL A 417 -5.22 17.06 -6.76
CA VAL A 417 -6.32 17.99 -6.38
C VAL A 417 -7.69 17.29 -6.37
N GLN A 418 -7.85 16.23 -7.16
CA GLN A 418 -9.05 15.40 -7.23
C GLN A 418 -9.23 14.57 -5.95
N GLU A 419 -8.15 14.04 -5.36
CA GLU A 419 -8.22 13.34 -4.08
C GLU A 419 -8.52 14.31 -2.93
N LEU A 420 -7.85 15.47 -2.89
CA LEU A 420 -8.15 16.54 -1.93
C LEU A 420 -9.63 16.95 -2.00
N TYR A 421 -10.15 17.19 -3.22
CA TYR A 421 -11.53 17.60 -3.43
C TYR A 421 -12.52 16.56 -2.89
N LYS A 422 -12.36 15.27 -3.23
CA LYS A 422 -13.22 14.18 -2.74
C LYS A 422 -13.17 14.01 -1.21
N ARG A 423 -12.01 14.27 -0.58
CA ARG A 423 -11.80 14.07 0.87
C ARG A 423 -12.14 15.27 1.76
N VAL A 424 -12.10 16.50 1.23
CA VAL A 424 -12.23 17.73 2.05
C VAL A 424 -13.35 18.65 1.58
N ILE A 425 -13.63 18.70 0.27
CA ILE A 425 -14.53 19.69 -0.35
C ILE A 425 -15.89 19.08 -0.72
N ASP A 426 -15.90 17.84 -1.18
CA ASP A 426 -17.06 17.12 -1.69
C ASP A 426 -17.24 15.78 -0.97
N VAL A 427 -17.32 15.88 0.36
CA VAL A 427 -17.38 14.73 1.27
C VAL A 427 -18.71 14.01 1.11
N ASN A 428 -18.72 12.98 0.26
CA ASN A 428 -19.85 12.07 0.11
C ASN A 428 -20.06 11.26 1.39
N GLY A 429 -21.02 11.66 2.23
CA GLY A 429 -21.30 11.05 3.53
C GLY A 429 -21.68 9.56 3.54
N ASN A 430 -21.85 8.95 2.36
CA ASN A 430 -22.09 7.51 2.20
C ASN A 430 -20.81 6.68 2.08
N ALA A 431 -19.63 7.30 1.94
CA ALA A 431 -18.35 6.60 1.84
C ALA A 431 -17.70 6.42 3.22
N THR A 432 -17.38 5.18 3.58
CA THR A 432 -16.47 4.86 4.70
C THR A 432 -15.03 5.19 4.30
N ILE A 433 -14.68 6.48 4.39
CA ILE A 433 -13.31 6.95 4.16
C ILE A 433 -12.48 6.70 5.44
N PRO A 434 -11.31 6.02 5.37
CA PRO A 434 -10.53 5.66 6.55
C PRO A 434 -9.83 6.85 7.24
N TYR A 435 -9.66 7.97 6.55
CA TYR A 435 -9.08 9.21 7.08
C TYR A 435 -9.48 10.42 6.21
N ASN A 436 -9.44 11.63 6.78
CA ASN A 436 -9.53 12.88 6.03
C ASN A 436 -8.18 13.63 6.06
N TYR A 437 -8.09 14.77 5.37
CA TYR A 437 -6.88 15.60 5.39
C TYR A 437 -7.01 16.80 6.33
N PHE A 438 -6.06 16.91 7.25
CA PHE A 438 -5.81 18.12 8.01
C PHE A 438 -4.98 19.07 7.12
N VAL A 439 -5.66 19.98 6.42
CA VAL A 439 -5.05 20.84 5.40
C VAL A 439 -4.35 22.04 6.05
N ILE A 440 -3.04 22.16 5.79
CA ILE A 440 -2.21 23.30 6.22
C ILE A 440 -1.87 24.14 4.99
N ASP A 441 -2.52 25.30 4.85
CA ASP A 441 -2.25 26.25 3.77
C ASP A 441 -1.04 27.13 4.12
N THR A 442 0.01 27.01 3.32
CA THR A 442 1.32 27.63 3.55
C THR A 442 1.50 28.96 2.82
N ARG A 443 0.51 29.39 2.03
CA ARG A 443 0.55 30.68 1.32
C ARG A 443 0.54 31.85 2.31
N ALA A 444 0.94 33.03 1.83
CA ALA A 444 0.81 34.26 2.61
C ALA A 444 -0.64 34.49 3.06
N SER A 445 -0.84 34.97 4.29
CA SER A 445 -2.17 35.13 4.88
C SER A 445 -3.08 36.07 4.07
N LYS A 446 -2.50 36.98 3.28
CA LYS A 446 -3.21 37.84 2.32
C LYS A 446 -3.94 37.03 1.25
N ASP A 447 -3.34 35.98 0.74
CA ASP A 447 -3.86 35.20 -0.39
C ASP A 447 -4.76 34.06 0.10
N PHE A 448 -4.45 33.50 1.28
CA PHE A 448 -5.38 32.65 2.03
C PHE A 448 -6.74 33.34 2.24
N ASN A 449 -6.72 34.62 2.64
CA ASN A 449 -7.93 35.41 2.88
C ASN A 449 -8.71 35.80 1.60
N GLN A 450 -8.16 35.57 0.41
CA GLN A 450 -8.84 35.82 -0.89
C GLN A 450 -9.47 34.56 -1.49
N GLY A 451 -9.25 33.39 -0.88
CA GLY A 451 -9.77 32.12 -1.34
C GLY A 451 -8.96 30.96 -0.77
N SER A 452 -9.60 30.12 0.05
CA SER A 452 -8.95 28.96 0.67
C SER A 452 -9.88 27.73 0.72
N VAL A 453 -9.30 26.56 1.00
CA VAL A 453 -10.08 25.34 1.23
C VAL A 453 -10.82 25.47 2.56
N GLN A 454 -12.12 25.17 2.58
CA GLN A 454 -12.91 25.23 3.81
C GLN A 454 -12.32 24.31 4.90
N GLY A 455 -12.15 24.85 6.11
CA GLY A 455 -11.54 24.13 7.24
C GLY A 455 -10.02 24.01 7.21
N SER A 456 -9.32 24.58 6.22
CA SER A 456 -7.85 24.63 6.20
C SER A 456 -7.27 25.66 7.18
N TYR A 457 -6.05 25.40 7.66
CA TYR A 457 -5.34 26.24 8.63
C TYR A 457 -4.18 26.96 7.96
N ASN A 458 -4.13 28.30 8.05
CA ASN A 458 -3.01 29.06 7.49
C ASN A 458 -1.77 29.02 8.40
N LEU A 459 -0.66 28.53 7.86
CA LEU A 459 0.67 28.60 8.46
C LEU A 459 1.65 29.13 7.39
N SER A 460 1.58 30.46 7.16
CA SER A 460 2.38 31.16 6.15
C SER A 460 3.85 30.76 6.19
N GLY A 461 4.36 30.27 5.06
CA GLY A 461 5.75 29.83 4.91
C GLY A 461 6.78 30.96 5.09
N HIS A 462 6.41 32.21 4.78
CA HIS A 462 7.28 33.37 5.01
C HIS A 462 7.60 33.58 6.50
N LEU A 463 6.68 33.22 7.40
CA LEU A 463 6.86 33.35 8.86
C LEU A 463 8.06 32.55 9.37
N LEU A 464 8.45 31.47 8.67
CA LEU A 464 9.64 30.67 8.99
C LEU A 464 10.96 31.46 8.82
N VAL A 465 10.98 32.43 7.92
CA VAL A 465 12.15 33.29 7.64
C VAL A 465 12.05 34.61 8.40
N ASP A 466 10.87 35.23 8.38
CA ASP A 466 10.66 36.57 8.95
C ASP A 466 10.63 36.55 10.49
N GLU A 467 9.94 35.58 11.09
CA GLU A 467 9.71 35.51 12.55
C GLU A 467 9.76 34.05 13.06
N PRO A 468 10.94 33.40 13.06
CA PRO A 468 11.07 31.96 13.29
C PRO A 468 10.55 31.47 14.66
N GLU A 469 10.60 32.31 15.70
CA GLU A 469 10.01 31.97 17.01
C GLU A 469 8.47 31.93 16.96
N LYS A 470 7.83 32.88 16.24
CA LYS A 470 6.37 32.86 16.03
C LYS A 470 5.97 31.65 15.19
N PHE A 471 6.73 31.34 14.15
CA PHE A 471 6.52 30.12 13.36
C PHE A 471 6.60 28.87 14.24
N GLN A 472 7.65 28.72 15.06
CA GLN A 472 7.82 27.54 15.90
C GLN A 472 6.67 27.40 16.93
N ASN A 473 6.22 28.50 17.53
CA ASN A 473 5.09 28.52 18.44
C ASN A 473 3.77 28.15 17.73
N ALA A 474 3.52 28.71 16.55
CA ALA A 474 2.34 28.41 15.74
C ALA A 474 2.31 26.95 15.29
N MET A 475 3.43 26.44 14.77
CA MET A 475 3.62 25.03 14.39
C MET A 475 3.36 24.09 15.58
N THR A 476 3.93 24.35 16.75
CA THR A 476 3.71 23.50 17.94
C THR A 476 2.29 23.57 18.46
N ALA A 477 1.62 24.73 18.39
CA ALA A 477 0.20 24.85 18.73
C ALA A 477 -0.69 24.08 17.74
N LEU A 478 -0.39 24.18 16.43
CA LEU A 478 -1.13 23.52 15.37
C LEU A 478 -1.02 21.99 15.43
N ILE A 479 0.18 21.46 15.67
CA ILE A 479 0.42 20.02 15.86
C ILE A 479 -0.39 19.49 17.05
N ARG A 480 -0.31 20.15 18.22
CA ARG A 480 -1.08 19.76 19.42
C ARG A 480 -2.60 19.83 19.21
N PHE A 481 -3.06 20.81 18.43
CA PHE A 481 -4.46 20.95 18.08
C PHE A 481 -4.91 19.82 17.14
N LYS A 482 -4.10 19.48 16.13
CA LYS A 482 -4.32 18.33 15.23
C LYS A 482 -4.39 17.02 16.01
N GLU A 483 -3.39 16.75 16.86
CA GLU A 483 -3.33 15.55 17.71
C GLU A 483 -4.59 15.41 18.60
N LYS A 484 -5.09 16.52 19.16
CA LYS A 484 -6.25 16.52 20.05
C LYS A 484 -7.60 16.42 19.32
N SER A 485 -7.74 17.10 18.18
CA SER A 485 -9.04 17.33 17.53
C SER A 485 -9.26 16.50 16.27
N TYR A 486 -8.18 16.06 15.63
CA TYR A 486 -8.16 15.34 14.36
C TYR A 486 -7.03 14.26 14.35
N PRO A 487 -6.99 13.34 15.34
CA PRO A 487 -5.89 12.39 15.49
C PRO A 487 -5.73 11.49 14.24
N SER A 488 -6.85 11.04 13.68
CA SER A 488 -6.95 10.20 12.48
C SER A 488 -6.59 10.90 11.17
N ASP A 489 -6.56 12.24 11.13
CA ASP A 489 -6.44 12.96 9.86
C ASP A 489 -4.99 13.07 9.40
N HIS A 490 -4.78 12.98 8.10
CA HIS A 490 -3.46 12.97 7.49
C HIS A 490 -3.03 14.41 7.20
N ILE A 491 -1.79 14.79 7.50
CA ILE A 491 -1.36 16.18 7.27
C ILE A 491 -1.14 16.40 5.78
N CYS A 492 -1.83 17.39 5.22
CA CYS A 492 -1.68 17.76 3.82
C CYS A 492 -1.27 19.23 3.69
N PHE A 493 -0.07 19.46 3.17
CA PHE A 493 0.41 20.81 2.89
C PHE A 493 -0.17 21.33 1.57
N PHE A 494 -0.61 22.57 1.59
CA PHE A 494 -1.25 23.23 0.47
C PHE A 494 -0.49 24.50 0.14
N GLY A 495 0.02 24.57 -1.10
CA GLY A 495 0.82 25.67 -1.62
C GLY A 495 0.04 26.56 -2.58
N SER A 496 0.76 27.48 -3.20
CA SER A 496 0.29 28.32 -4.30
C SER A 496 0.13 27.55 -5.62
N GLY A 497 1.00 26.58 -5.92
CA GLY A 497 1.20 26.05 -7.27
C GLY A 497 2.16 26.90 -8.13
N LEU A 498 2.96 27.76 -7.50
CA LEU A 498 4.02 28.59 -8.09
C LEU A 498 5.36 28.22 -7.45
N GLU A 499 6.40 28.03 -8.27
CA GLU A 499 7.73 27.55 -7.84
C GLU A 499 8.37 28.40 -6.73
N GLU A 500 8.26 29.71 -6.82
CA GLU A 500 8.93 30.63 -5.88
C GLU A 500 8.30 30.62 -4.48
N ASP A 501 6.96 30.60 -4.41
CA ASP A 501 6.22 30.57 -3.14
C ASP A 501 6.26 29.16 -2.51
N ASP A 502 6.15 28.11 -3.32
CA ASP A 502 6.12 26.72 -2.84
C ASP A 502 7.50 26.26 -2.33
N ALA A 503 8.58 26.98 -2.62
CA ALA A 503 9.88 26.80 -1.96
C ALA A 503 9.76 26.98 -0.42
N TYR A 504 8.93 27.93 0.05
CA TYR A 504 8.65 28.09 1.48
C TYR A 504 7.82 26.92 2.03
N MET A 505 6.85 26.40 1.26
CA MET A 505 6.10 25.18 1.63
C MET A 505 7.04 23.99 1.87
N VAL A 506 8.02 23.77 0.98
CA VAL A 506 9.03 22.71 1.12
C VAL A 506 9.86 22.87 2.40
N MET A 507 10.22 24.11 2.77
CA MET A 507 10.90 24.38 4.04
C MET A 507 10.02 24.09 5.26
N VAL A 508 8.72 24.41 5.21
CA VAL A 508 7.74 24.07 6.25
C VAL A 508 7.58 22.56 6.38
N ILE A 509 7.40 21.84 5.27
CA ILE A 509 7.33 20.37 5.23
C ILE A 509 8.56 19.76 5.93
N SER A 510 9.76 20.24 5.60
CA SER A 510 11.00 19.78 6.24
C SER A 510 10.98 19.95 7.77
N ARG A 511 10.39 21.03 8.31
CA ARG A 511 10.27 21.24 9.76
C ARG A 511 9.34 20.23 10.43
N PHE A 512 8.27 19.81 9.75
CA PHE A 512 7.35 18.79 10.26
C PHE A 512 7.93 17.37 10.16
N LEU A 513 8.65 17.04 9.06
CA LEU A 513 9.30 15.73 8.92
C LEU A 513 10.36 15.49 10.02
N HIS A 514 11.09 16.52 10.44
CA HIS A 514 12.00 16.47 11.60
C HIS A 514 11.30 16.23 12.97
N LYS A 515 9.97 16.11 13.01
CA LYS A 515 9.21 15.70 14.20
C LYS A 515 8.78 14.23 14.16
N ASN A 516 9.19 13.47 13.15
CA ASN A 516 8.79 12.08 12.91
C ASN A 516 7.26 11.89 12.89
N ILE A 517 6.52 12.89 12.38
CA ILE A 517 5.06 12.82 12.24
C ILE A 517 4.71 12.02 10.98
N THR A 518 3.86 11.01 11.14
CA THR A 518 3.37 10.16 10.05
C THR A 518 2.38 10.89 9.15
N HIS A 519 2.13 10.32 7.98
CA HIS A 519 1.09 10.68 7.03
C HIS A 519 1.15 12.13 6.52
N ILE A 520 2.37 12.66 6.35
CA ILE A 520 2.61 13.97 5.73
C ILE A 520 2.59 13.85 4.20
N SER A 521 1.77 14.67 3.55
CA SER A 521 1.66 14.81 2.10
C SER A 521 1.61 16.28 1.68
N TYR A 522 1.66 16.56 0.38
CA TYR A 522 1.33 17.88 -0.17
C TYR A 522 0.46 17.75 -1.43
N VAL A 523 -0.32 18.79 -1.76
CA VAL A 523 -1.16 18.79 -2.97
C VAL A 523 -0.36 19.28 -4.17
N ASP A 524 -0.25 18.44 -5.20
CA ASP A 524 0.44 18.82 -6.43
C ASP A 524 -0.30 19.95 -7.18
N GLY A 525 0.45 20.92 -7.68
CA GLY A 525 -0.08 22.14 -8.29
C GLY A 525 -0.86 23.10 -7.38
N GLY A 526 -1.01 22.79 -6.08
CA GLY A 526 -1.52 23.69 -5.04
C GLY A 526 -2.86 24.40 -5.34
N TYR A 527 -2.98 25.65 -4.86
CA TYR A 527 -4.16 26.49 -5.07
C TYR A 527 -4.43 26.77 -6.56
N LYS A 528 -3.39 26.97 -7.38
CA LYS A 528 -3.52 27.16 -8.83
C LYS A 528 -4.26 26.00 -9.50
N ALA A 529 -3.84 24.76 -9.26
CA ALA A 529 -4.47 23.59 -9.86
C ALA A 529 -5.90 23.36 -9.32
N LEU A 530 -6.11 23.55 -8.01
CA LEU A 530 -7.46 23.45 -7.42
C LEU A 530 -8.40 24.51 -8.01
N HIS A 531 -7.98 25.77 -8.07
CA HIS A 531 -8.76 26.87 -8.60
C HIS A 531 -9.12 26.65 -10.08
N THR A 532 -8.18 26.18 -10.91
CA THR A 532 -8.47 25.82 -12.31
C THR A 532 -9.54 24.73 -12.40
N MET A 533 -9.40 23.63 -11.64
CA MET A 533 -10.38 22.54 -11.63
C MET A 533 -11.77 23.01 -11.15
N LEU A 534 -11.83 23.88 -10.14
CA LEU A 534 -13.10 24.44 -9.64
C LEU A 534 -13.71 25.45 -10.63
N LYS A 535 -12.90 26.24 -11.35
CA LYS A 535 -13.36 27.13 -12.43
C LYS A 535 -13.96 26.31 -13.58
N ASP A 536 -13.26 25.28 -14.03
CA ASP A 536 -13.69 24.40 -15.14
C ASP A 536 -14.95 23.58 -14.81
N THR A 537 -15.16 23.27 -13.53
CA THR A 537 -16.36 22.55 -13.06
C THR A 537 -17.46 23.46 -12.52
N ASN A 538 -17.26 24.79 -12.54
CA ASN A 538 -18.17 25.80 -12.01
C ASN A 538 -18.55 25.59 -10.52
N ASN A 539 -17.57 25.24 -9.69
CA ASN A 539 -17.68 25.01 -8.23
C ASN A 539 -16.79 25.99 -7.40
N LEU A 540 -16.53 27.21 -7.91
CA LEU A 540 -15.70 28.21 -7.23
C LEU A 540 -16.33 28.76 -5.93
N ASP A 541 -17.63 28.55 -5.74
CA ASP A 541 -18.40 28.83 -4.53
C ASP A 541 -18.02 27.93 -3.35
N LYS A 542 -17.39 26.76 -3.61
CA LYS A 542 -16.88 25.86 -2.57
C LYS A 542 -15.58 26.37 -1.91
N LEU A 543 -15.00 27.49 -2.36
CA LEU A 543 -13.83 28.11 -1.74
C LEU A 543 -14.25 29.12 -0.66
N SER A 544 -13.68 28.98 0.54
CA SER A 544 -13.88 29.93 1.63
C SER A 544 -13.29 31.31 1.31
N ASN A 545 -14.02 32.37 1.64
CA ASN A 545 -13.66 33.77 1.42
C ASN A 545 -13.42 34.18 -0.05
N HIS A 546 -13.68 33.28 -1.00
CA HIS A 546 -13.45 33.54 -2.41
C HIS A 546 -14.51 34.49 -2.97
N CYS A 547 -14.07 35.61 -3.53
CA CYS A 547 -14.96 36.61 -4.11
C CYS A 547 -14.44 37.02 -5.50
N ILE A 548 -15.22 36.72 -6.54
CA ILE A 548 -14.83 36.90 -7.95
C ILE A 548 -14.45 38.36 -8.25
N SER A 549 -15.04 39.33 -7.55
CA SER A 549 -14.75 40.76 -7.74
C SER A 549 -13.56 41.28 -6.93
N ASN A 550 -12.85 40.44 -6.16
CA ASN A 550 -11.91 40.89 -5.13
C ASN A 550 -10.55 40.17 -5.23
N ASN A 551 -9.63 40.76 -6.01
CA ASN A 551 -8.18 40.53 -6.03
C ASN A 551 -7.61 39.11 -6.24
N CYS A 552 -8.42 38.05 -6.29
CA CYS A 552 -7.96 36.68 -6.46
C CYS A 552 -7.06 36.52 -7.69
N ILE A 553 -5.80 36.11 -7.45
CA ILE A 553 -4.71 36.08 -8.42
C ILE A 553 -4.98 35.19 -9.66
N HIS A 554 -5.91 34.23 -9.55
CA HIS A 554 -6.27 33.31 -10.64
C HIS A 554 -7.65 33.57 -11.25
N CYS A 555 -8.46 34.46 -10.68
CA CYS A 555 -9.71 34.91 -11.30
C CYS A 555 -9.46 35.95 -12.39
N ASN A 556 -8.55 36.90 -12.14
CA ASN A 556 -8.30 38.04 -13.04
C ASN A 556 -7.33 37.75 -14.20
N THR A 557 -6.75 36.55 -14.27
CA THR A 557 -5.89 36.13 -15.39
C THR A 557 -6.72 35.59 -16.57
N ASP A 558 -7.32 36.50 -17.33
CA ASP A 558 -7.84 36.22 -18.68
C ASP A 558 -6.67 36.10 -19.68
N ILE A 559 -5.93 34.99 -19.61
CA ILE A 559 -4.90 34.67 -20.60
C ILE A 559 -5.05 33.22 -21.07
N GLN A 560 -5.20 33.06 -22.38
CA GLN A 560 -5.04 31.80 -23.08
C GLN A 560 -3.57 31.38 -23.06
N THR A 561 -3.15 30.61 -22.05
CA THR A 561 -1.92 29.80 -22.13
C THR A 561 -2.25 28.34 -22.32
N THR A 562 -2.65 28.00 -23.54
CA THR A 562 -2.34 26.68 -24.11
C THR A 562 -0.85 26.63 -24.45
N GLU A 563 -0.01 26.77 -23.43
CA GLU A 563 1.41 26.43 -23.49
C GLU A 563 1.62 25.12 -22.73
N SER A 564 2.56 24.32 -23.23
CA SER A 564 2.80 22.96 -22.71
C SER A 564 3.16 22.99 -21.22
N PHE A 565 2.68 21.99 -20.47
CA PHE A 565 2.93 21.80 -19.04
C PHE A 565 4.43 21.51 -18.76
N ALA A 566 5.26 22.54 -18.79
CA ALA A 566 6.68 22.47 -18.47
C ALA A 566 6.94 23.00 -17.05
N TRP A 567 7.16 22.10 -16.09
CA TRP A 567 7.64 22.48 -14.76
C TRP A 567 9.15 22.72 -14.77
N SER A 568 9.58 23.89 -14.28
CA SER A 568 11.00 24.28 -14.17
C SER A 568 11.56 24.18 -12.73
N PHE A 569 10.83 23.48 -11.84
CA PHE A 569 10.81 23.60 -10.36
C PHE A 569 12.14 23.40 -9.58
N PHE A 570 13.27 23.08 -10.23
CA PHE A 570 14.43 22.50 -9.54
C PHE A 570 15.79 23.13 -9.83
N SER A 571 15.84 24.29 -10.49
CA SER A 571 17.11 24.97 -10.79
C SER A 571 17.88 25.44 -9.53
N ARG A 572 17.18 25.70 -8.41
CA ARG A 572 17.76 26.34 -7.20
C ARG A 572 18.05 25.44 -5.99
N ILE A 573 17.51 24.21 -5.90
CA ILE A 573 17.70 23.34 -4.70
C ILE A 573 19.18 22.97 -4.45
N LYS A 574 20.05 23.00 -5.47
CA LYS A 574 21.50 22.80 -5.28
C LYS A 574 22.17 23.89 -4.44
N GLN A 575 21.58 25.08 -4.31
CA GLN A 575 22.22 26.23 -3.65
C GLN A 575 21.98 26.22 -2.13
N HIS A 576 20.74 26.00 -1.68
CA HIS A 576 20.38 26.02 -0.24
C HIS A 576 20.87 24.83 0.59
N ARG A 577 21.41 23.78 -0.02
CA ARG A 577 22.10 22.69 0.71
C ARG A 577 23.39 23.16 1.41
N LYS A 578 23.91 24.34 1.05
CA LYS A 578 25.04 24.99 1.72
C LYS A 578 24.58 25.74 2.97
N ASP A 579 23.54 26.55 2.83
CA ASP A 579 22.99 27.39 3.91
C ASP A 579 22.43 26.55 5.07
N LEU A 580 21.80 25.41 4.77
CA LEU A 580 21.33 24.46 5.79
C LEU A 580 22.47 23.92 6.67
N LYS A 581 23.68 23.78 6.11
CA LYS A 581 24.87 23.30 6.83
C LYS A 581 25.49 24.37 7.72
N ASP A 582 25.39 25.63 7.35
CA ASP A 582 25.96 26.74 8.12
C ASP A 582 24.97 27.25 9.19
N ALA A 583 23.66 27.20 8.93
CA ALA A 583 22.62 27.38 9.95
C ALA A 583 22.69 26.32 11.07
N ALA A 584 22.98 25.05 10.72
CA ALA A 584 23.13 23.98 11.71
C ALA A 584 24.37 24.15 12.61
N LYS A 585 25.47 24.74 12.12
CA LYS A 585 26.66 25.03 12.94
C LYS A 585 26.36 26.08 14.00
N ASN A 586 25.72 27.18 13.61
CA ASN A 586 25.52 28.34 14.48
C ASN A 586 24.58 28.08 15.68
N ILE A 587 23.77 27.01 15.63
CA ILE A 587 22.89 26.61 16.74
C ILE A 587 23.65 25.83 17.84
N THR A 588 24.85 25.32 17.55
CA THR A 588 25.62 24.45 18.47
C THR A 588 26.30 25.23 19.62
N GLU A 589 26.42 26.56 19.54
CA GLU A 589 27.18 27.37 20.51
C GLU A 589 26.32 28.04 21.61
N LEU A 590 24.99 27.89 21.59
CA LEU A 590 24.06 28.59 22.50
C LEU A 590 23.29 27.68 23.47
N LEU A 591 23.98 26.69 24.06
CA LEU A 591 23.46 25.90 25.19
C LEU A 591 24.38 26.00 26.42
N PRO A 592 23.91 26.56 27.55
CA PRO A 592 24.64 26.51 28.81
C PRO A 592 24.75 25.07 29.31
N LYS A 593 25.96 24.65 29.70
CA LYS A 593 26.20 23.36 30.35
C LYS A 593 25.46 23.32 31.69
N ARG A 594 24.65 22.28 31.93
CA ARG A 594 24.02 22.04 33.23
C ARG A 594 24.99 21.26 34.12
N ASP A 595 25.50 21.92 35.15
CA ASP A 595 26.23 21.25 36.22
C ASP A 595 25.27 20.53 37.18
N PHE A 596 25.71 19.38 37.68
CA PHE A 596 25.05 18.59 38.70
C PHE A 596 25.28 19.19 40.09
N PHE A 597 24.22 19.52 40.84
CA PHE A 597 24.18 19.36 42.30
C PHE A 597 22.73 19.14 42.76
N GLY A 598 22.55 18.20 43.70
CA GLY A 598 21.24 17.90 44.31
C GLY A 598 21.14 18.44 45.74
N GLY A 599 19.91 18.65 46.23
CA GLY A 599 19.68 19.05 47.62
C GLY A 599 18.21 19.34 47.99
N GLY A 600 17.59 18.40 48.71
CA GLY A 600 16.75 18.67 49.90
C GLY A 600 15.43 19.45 49.81
N ASN A 601 14.32 18.73 50.04
CA ASN A 601 13.16 19.08 50.87
C ASN A 601 12.47 20.48 50.74
N SER A 602 11.16 20.48 50.52
CA SER A 602 10.17 20.53 51.62
C SER A 602 8.70 20.55 51.14
N ILE A 603 7.79 20.15 52.03
CA ILE A 603 6.33 20.06 51.82
C ILE A 603 5.66 21.35 52.32
N GLN A 604 4.65 21.88 51.60
CA GLN A 604 3.64 22.74 52.23
C GLN A 604 2.29 22.72 51.49
N HIS A 605 1.19 22.76 52.25
CA HIS A 605 -0.19 22.62 51.77
C HIS A 605 -1.09 23.73 52.36
N VAL A 606 -1.89 24.36 51.48
CA VAL A 606 -3.23 24.97 51.69
C VAL A 606 -3.39 26.13 52.72
N ARG A 607 -3.87 27.29 52.25
CA ARG A 607 -5.21 27.91 52.55
C ARG A 607 -5.36 29.21 51.74
N SER A 608 -6.49 29.55 51.10
CA SER A 608 -7.91 29.65 51.52
C SER A 608 -8.24 30.94 52.27
N ASP A 609 -8.77 31.91 51.52
CA ASP A 609 -9.81 32.92 51.81
C ASP A 609 -9.75 33.90 50.60
N ASP A 610 -10.84 34.37 49.99
CA ASP A 610 -12.06 34.86 50.61
C ASP A 610 -13.37 34.46 49.87
N ARG A 611 -14.51 34.66 50.53
CA ARG A 611 -15.85 34.21 50.09
C ARG A 611 -16.73 35.35 49.58
N ASN A 612 -17.64 35.04 48.65
CA ASN A 612 -19.09 35.33 48.77
C ASN A 612 -19.87 34.52 47.70
N GLN A 613 -20.57 33.44 48.08
CA GLN A 613 -22.00 33.44 48.46
C GLN A 613 -22.91 33.96 47.32
N LYS A 614 -23.90 33.18 46.82
CA LYS A 614 -25.00 32.58 47.60
C LYS A 614 -25.35 31.13 47.22
N ARG A 615 -25.99 30.43 48.18
CA ARG A 615 -26.57 29.08 48.08
C ARG A 615 -28.11 29.14 48.08
N TYR A 616 -28.74 28.13 47.50
CA TYR A 616 -29.75 27.26 48.14
C TYR A 616 -29.41 25.83 47.64
N ARG A 617 -29.08 24.80 48.44
CA ARG A 617 -29.70 24.18 49.64
C ARG A 617 -31.18 23.79 49.40
N ASN A 618 -31.62 22.55 49.66
CA ASN A 618 -30.92 21.42 50.28
C ASN A 618 -31.51 20.06 49.85
N THR A 619 -30.64 19.04 49.82
CA THR A 619 -30.93 17.60 49.71
C THR A 619 -31.60 17.02 50.96
N GLN A 620 -32.22 15.84 50.82
CA GLN A 620 -31.91 14.54 51.50
C GLN A 620 -33.10 13.55 51.32
N SER A 621 -33.02 12.20 51.40
CA SER A 621 -31.89 11.23 51.42
C SER A 621 -32.46 9.80 51.53
N VAL A 622 -31.82 8.80 50.87
CA VAL A 622 -31.62 7.40 51.35
C VAL A 622 -32.79 6.41 51.54
N PHE A 623 -32.62 5.22 50.92
CA PHE A 623 -33.20 3.86 51.12
C PHE A 623 -34.64 3.65 51.63
N THR A 624 -35.40 2.86 50.86
CA THR A 624 -36.37 1.85 51.35
C THR A 624 -36.23 0.56 50.54
N ILE A 625 -36.19 -0.59 51.23
CA ILE A 625 -36.39 -1.94 50.68
C ILE A 625 -37.88 -2.26 50.85
N ASP A 626 -38.49 -2.97 49.90
CA ASP A 626 -39.64 -3.84 50.18
C ASP A 626 -39.69 -4.99 49.14
N ASP A 627 -40.16 -6.16 49.58
CA ASP A 627 -40.07 -7.45 48.87
C ASP A 627 -41.44 -7.90 48.30
N SER A 628 -41.47 -8.63 47.17
CA SER A 628 -42.52 -9.66 46.88
C SER A 628 -42.25 -10.51 45.62
N ASP A 629 -41.93 -11.79 45.87
CA ASP A 629 -42.33 -13.06 45.20
C ASP A 629 -42.50 -13.22 43.67
N ASP A 630 -41.68 -14.14 43.15
CA ASP A 630 -41.97 -15.31 42.28
C ASP A 630 -42.95 -15.23 41.09
N SER A 631 -42.43 -15.61 39.91
CA SER A 631 -42.91 -16.82 39.20
C SER A 631 -41.92 -17.31 38.14
N ASP A 632 -41.76 -18.64 38.03
CA ASP A 632 -40.86 -19.31 37.09
C ASP A 632 -41.29 -19.21 35.62
N VAL A 633 -40.37 -18.85 34.71
CA VAL A 633 -40.39 -19.29 33.30
C VAL A 633 -38.94 -19.46 32.80
N GLU A 634 -38.61 -20.68 32.35
CA GLU A 634 -37.30 -21.03 31.74
C GLU A 634 -37.28 -20.77 30.21
N PRO A 635 -36.12 -20.89 29.51
CA PRO A 635 -35.60 -19.76 28.74
C PRO A 635 -36.02 -19.71 27.26
N SER A 636 -36.05 -18.49 26.72
CA SER A 636 -35.97 -18.26 25.27
C SER A 636 -34.73 -17.42 24.93
N THR A 637 -34.00 -17.88 23.91
CA THR A 637 -32.78 -17.24 23.41
C THR A 637 -33.10 -15.99 22.57
N ASP A 638 -33.31 -14.84 23.21
CA ASP A 638 -33.40 -13.53 22.54
C ASP A 638 -32.95 -12.39 23.49
N VAL A 639 -31.65 -12.06 23.49
CA VAL A 639 -31.09 -11.00 24.38
C VAL A 639 -30.22 -9.96 23.65
N GLU A 640 -30.09 -10.03 22.31
CA GLU A 640 -29.25 -9.06 21.57
C GLU A 640 -29.89 -7.69 21.28
N GLN A 641 -31.17 -7.44 21.61
CA GLN A 641 -31.86 -6.20 21.20
C GLN A 641 -32.20 -5.18 22.32
N VAL A 642 -32.01 -5.49 23.60
CA VAL A 642 -32.54 -4.62 24.70
C VAL A 642 -31.65 -3.42 25.04
N TYR A 643 -30.34 -3.43 24.70
CA TYR A 643 -29.38 -2.38 25.11
C TYR A 643 -28.99 -1.37 24.02
N ALA A 644 -29.63 -1.39 22.84
CA ALA A 644 -29.13 -0.67 21.66
C ALA A 644 -29.32 0.87 21.67
N ASN A 645 -30.17 1.42 22.55
CA ASN A 645 -30.62 2.83 22.49
C ASN A 645 -30.17 3.71 23.66
N GLU A 646 -29.36 3.21 24.59
CA GLU A 646 -28.92 3.99 25.75
C GLU A 646 -27.75 4.91 25.38
N LYS A 647 -27.92 6.23 25.57
CA LYS A 647 -26.90 7.25 25.26
C LYS A 647 -25.94 7.38 26.44
N LEU A 648 -24.81 6.70 26.37
CA LEU A 648 -23.82 6.64 27.44
C LEU A 648 -22.64 7.59 27.17
N LYS A 649 -22.06 8.14 28.24
CA LYS A 649 -20.78 8.89 28.17
C LYS A 649 -19.66 8.05 28.77
N TRP A 650 -18.54 7.98 28.05
CA TRP A 650 -17.36 7.23 28.49
C TRP A 650 -16.87 7.66 29.88
N ASP A 651 -16.81 8.97 30.12
CA ASP A 651 -16.45 9.59 31.41
C ASP A 651 -17.33 9.17 32.59
N GLU A 652 -18.54 8.69 32.35
CA GLU A 652 -19.46 8.24 33.40
C GLU A 652 -19.26 6.74 33.66
N ILE A 653 -19.08 5.93 32.62
CA ILE A 653 -18.75 4.49 32.72
C ILE A 653 -17.44 4.27 33.47
N VAL A 654 -16.37 4.99 33.13
CA VAL A 654 -15.06 4.84 33.78
C VAL A 654 -15.08 5.19 35.29
N LYS A 655 -16.08 5.96 35.75
CA LYS A 655 -16.24 6.33 37.17
C LYS A 655 -17.07 5.33 37.97
N GLN A 656 -17.65 4.30 37.34
CA GLN A 656 -18.44 3.29 38.04
C GLN A 656 -17.54 2.38 38.91
N PRO A 657 -17.92 2.09 40.17
CA PRO A 657 -17.07 1.36 41.12
C PRO A 657 -16.84 -0.11 40.76
N GLU A 658 -17.61 -0.65 39.81
CA GLU A 658 -17.49 -2.00 39.28
C GLU A 658 -16.43 -2.14 38.18
N ILE A 659 -16.02 -1.03 37.54
CA ILE A 659 -15.00 -1.02 36.51
C ILE A 659 -13.61 -1.01 37.16
N THR A 660 -12.86 -2.08 36.91
CA THR A 660 -11.51 -2.29 37.45
C THR A 660 -10.43 -1.67 36.57
N HIS A 661 -10.60 -1.75 35.25
CA HIS A 661 -9.65 -1.27 34.25
C HIS A 661 -10.42 -0.78 33.02
N HIS A 662 -9.84 0.15 32.28
CA HIS A 662 -10.41 0.68 31.03
C HIS A 662 -9.31 0.92 29.99
N PHE A 663 -9.65 0.71 28.73
CA PHE A 663 -8.72 0.78 27.59
C PHE A 663 -9.41 1.41 26.39
N THR A 664 -8.63 2.06 25.54
CA THR A 664 -9.08 2.70 24.30
C THR A 664 -8.22 2.21 23.13
N GLY A 665 -8.81 2.13 21.94
CA GLY A 665 -8.11 1.79 20.71
C GLY A 665 -9.10 1.47 19.61
N HIS A 666 -8.81 0.47 18.77
CA HIS A 666 -9.66 0.13 17.64
C HIS A 666 -10.07 -1.34 17.64
N GLU A 667 -11.32 -1.61 17.28
CA GLU A 667 -11.79 -2.95 16.96
C GLU A 667 -11.68 -3.20 15.45
N VAL A 668 -11.22 -4.40 15.09
CA VAL A 668 -11.08 -4.86 13.70
C VAL A 668 -12.27 -5.74 13.37
N LEU A 669 -13.25 -5.18 12.67
CA LEU A 669 -14.46 -5.90 12.26
C LEU A 669 -14.17 -6.93 11.16
N PRO A 670 -15.04 -7.93 10.92
CA PRO A 670 -14.88 -8.94 9.87
C PRO A 670 -14.64 -8.34 8.46
N GLU A 671 -15.23 -7.18 8.18
CA GLU A 671 -15.11 -6.41 6.94
C GLU A 671 -13.75 -5.67 6.84
N ARG A 672 -12.82 -5.90 7.79
CA ARG A 672 -11.47 -5.31 7.89
C ARG A 672 -11.46 -3.80 8.13
N THR A 673 -12.59 -3.22 8.51
CA THR A 673 -12.69 -1.82 8.93
C THR A 673 -12.28 -1.66 10.39
N LEU A 674 -11.47 -0.66 10.68
CA LEU A 674 -11.16 -0.23 12.05
C LEU A 674 -12.29 0.66 12.58
N VAL A 675 -12.83 0.33 13.75
CA VAL A 675 -13.83 1.14 14.46
C VAL A 675 -13.26 1.57 15.81
N PRO A 676 -13.25 2.87 16.15
CA PRO A 676 -12.86 3.34 17.48
C PRO A 676 -13.67 2.63 18.57
N CYS A 677 -12.97 2.01 19.51
CA CYS A 677 -13.56 1.19 20.56
C CYS A 677 -13.04 1.55 21.95
N TYR A 678 -13.93 1.41 22.92
CA TYR A 678 -13.66 1.59 24.34
C TYR A 678 -13.96 0.27 25.05
N ILE A 679 -13.01 -0.23 25.85
CA ILE A 679 -13.13 -1.50 26.57
C ILE A 679 -13.10 -1.20 28.06
N ALA A 680 -14.15 -1.58 28.79
CA ALA A 680 -14.20 -1.51 30.25
C ALA A 680 -14.26 -2.92 30.84
N LEU A 681 -13.39 -3.22 31.80
CA LEU A 681 -13.34 -4.51 32.49
C LEU A 681 -13.93 -4.39 33.89
N SER A 682 -15.04 -5.07 34.14
CA SER A 682 -15.47 -5.37 35.50
C SER A 682 -14.80 -6.66 36.01
N ARG A 683 -15.08 -7.05 37.26
CA ARG A 683 -14.57 -8.32 37.82
C ARG A 683 -15.06 -9.55 37.06
N THR A 684 -16.23 -9.47 36.43
CA THR A 684 -16.93 -10.62 35.83
C THR A 684 -17.15 -10.49 34.32
N HIS A 685 -17.10 -9.28 33.75
CA HIS A 685 -17.41 -9.03 32.35
C HIS A 685 -16.42 -8.08 31.67
N MET A 686 -16.24 -8.27 30.36
CA MET A 686 -15.66 -7.31 29.45
C MET A 686 -16.78 -6.60 28.68
N HIS A 687 -16.79 -5.28 28.74
CA HIS A 687 -17.76 -4.42 28.06
C HIS A 687 -17.04 -3.70 26.93
N ILE A 688 -17.60 -3.77 25.71
CA ILE A 688 -17.06 -3.17 24.49
C ILE A 688 -18.07 -2.13 24.01
N PHE A 689 -17.60 -0.91 23.77
CA PHE A 689 -18.39 0.21 23.28
C PHE A 689 -17.77 0.79 22.01
N HIS A 690 -18.59 1.32 21.10
CA HIS A 690 -18.16 2.08 19.92
C HIS A 690 -18.68 3.51 19.99
N ASP A 691 -18.09 4.42 19.21
CA ASP A 691 -18.63 5.77 19.03
C ASP A 691 -20.03 5.76 18.43
N ASN A 692 -20.89 6.64 18.92
CA ASN A 692 -22.23 6.83 18.37
C ASN A 692 -22.17 7.77 17.14
N LYS A 693 -22.57 7.25 15.97
CA LYS A 693 -22.57 8.00 14.71
C LYS A 693 -23.53 9.20 14.71
N ASP A 694 -24.56 9.18 15.56
CA ASP A 694 -25.64 10.20 15.56
C ASP A 694 -25.37 11.37 16.53
N VAL A 695 -24.50 11.20 17.52
CA VAL A 695 -24.27 12.20 18.59
C VAL A 695 -22.80 12.22 19.01
N LYS A 696 -22.15 13.37 18.83
CA LYS A 696 -20.76 13.62 19.24
C LYS A 696 -20.60 13.51 20.77
N ASP A 697 -19.47 12.98 21.22
CA ASP A 697 -19.15 12.68 22.64
C ASP A 697 -20.12 11.69 23.34
N CYS A 698 -20.75 10.79 22.59
CA CYS A 698 -21.56 9.68 23.12
C CYS A 698 -21.07 8.33 22.58
N ILE A 699 -21.04 7.32 23.44
CA ILE A 699 -20.71 5.94 23.10
C ILE A 699 -21.97 5.06 23.12
N ARG A 700 -21.96 3.98 22.34
CA ARG A 700 -22.99 2.94 22.32
C ARG A 700 -22.40 1.61 22.79
N SER A 701 -23.14 0.87 23.60
CA SER A 701 -22.81 -0.53 23.90
C SER A 701 -22.76 -1.33 22.60
N HIS A 702 -21.64 -2.00 22.34
CA HIS A 702 -21.46 -2.88 21.19
C HIS A 702 -21.62 -4.35 21.59
N ALA A 703 -20.90 -4.77 22.64
CA ALA A 703 -20.96 -6.13 23.16
C ALA A 703 -20.60 -6.20 24.65
N ARG A 704 -21.13 -7.20 25.34
CA ARG A 704 -20.81 -7.49 26.74
C ARG A 704 -20.61 -9.00 26.89
N HIS A 705 -19.41 -9.40 27.31
CA HIS A 705 -19.02 -10.81 27.43
C HIS A 705 -18.63 -11.14 28.87
N PRO A 706 -19.18 -12.23 29.47
CA PRO A 706 -18.64 -12.77 30.71
C PRO A 706 -17.18 -13.21 30.51
N LEU A 707 -16.29 -12.87 31.43
CA LEU A 707 -14.88 -13.25 31.34
C LEU A 707 -14.68 -14.77 31.40
N SER A 708 -15.63 -15.50 32.01
CA SER A 708 -15.64 -16.97 32.05
C SER A 708 -15.83 -17.63 30.68
N THR A 709 -16.33 -16.92 29.66
CA THR A 709 -16.48 -17.47 28.29
C THR A 709 -15.26 -17.23 27.41
N VAL A 710 -14.19 -16.59 27.92
CA VAL A 710 -12.95 -16.37 27.17
C VAL A 710 -12.17 -17.68 27.06
N MET A 711 -12.33 -18.38 25.93
CA MET A 711 -11.64 -19.63 25.64
C MET A 711 -10.17 -19.40 25.28
N ARG A 712 -9.86 -18.30 24.58
CA ARG A 712 -8.49 -18.00 24.13
C ARG A 712 -8.25 -16.49 24.00
N VAL A 713 -7.10 -16.06 24.52
CA VAL A 713 -6.51 -14.73 24.29
C VAL A 713 -5.15 -14.93 23.63
N SER A 714 -4.98 -14.43 22.42
CA SER A 714 -3.70 -14.48 21.69
C SER A 714 -3.24 -13.10 21.23
N SER A 715 -1.97 -12.81 21.46
CA SER A 715 -1.23 -11.69 20.87
C SER A 715 -0.23 -12.19 19.83
N LYS A 716 0.19 -11.33 18.90
CA LYS A 716 1.22 -11.66 17.90
C LYS A 716 2.61 -11.31 18.44
N LYS A 717 3.61 -12.17 18.22
CA LYS A 717 5.00 -11.90 18.64
C LYS A 717 5.63 -10.67 17.99
N ARG A 718 5.18 -10.30 16.78
CA ARG A 718 5.63 -9.12 16.02
C ARG A 718 4.73 -7.88 16.19
N HIS A 719 3.52 -8.07 16.71
CA HIS A 719 2.50 -7.03 16.93
C HIS A 719 1.84 -7.25 18.29
N PRO A 720 2.53 -6.95 19.41
CA PRO A 720 1.98 -7.14 20.74
C PRO A 720 0.68 -6.34 20.96
N GLU A 721 0.52 -5.18 20.33
CA GLU A 721 -0.65 -4.29 20.32
C GLU A 721 -1.91 -4.95 19.75
N TYR A 722 -1.76 -5.99 18.93
CA TYR A 722 -2.86 -6.72 18.31
C TYR A 722 -3.29 -7.91 19.18
N LEU A 723 -4.51 -7.85 19.72
CA LEU A 723 -5.12 -8.90 20.54
C LEU A 723 -6.31 -9.53 19.82
N THR A 724 -6.41 -10.86 19.92
CA THR A 724 -7.61 -11.61 19.52
C THR A 724 -8.18 -12.34 20.74
N PHE A 725 -9.46 -12.09 21.01
CA PHE A 725 -10.26 -12.75 22.04
C PHE A 725 -11.28 -13.66 21.37
N GLN A 726 -11.28 -14.94 21.75
CA GLN A 726 -12.26 -15.93 21.30
C GLN A 726 -13.15 -16.30 22.48
N TYR A 727 -14.45 -16.09 22.29
CA TYR A 727 -15.50 -16.33 23.28
C TYR A 727 -16.29 -17.58 22.89
N GLY A 728 -16.61 -18.43 23.87
CA GLY A 728 -17.19 -19.73 23.59
C GLY A 728 -17.51 -20.53 24.85
N TYR A 729 -17.72 -21.83 24.65
CA TYR A 729 -17.89 -22.82 25.70
C TYR A 729 -17.33 -24.17 25.24
N GLU A 730 -16.98 -25.03 26.19
CA GLU A 730 -16.53 -26.40 25.93
C GLU A 730 -17.69 -27.38 26.15
N LEU A 731 -17.88 -28.33 25.23
CA LEU A 731 -18.85 -29.39 25.40
C LEU A 731 -18.30 -30.50 26.32
N PRO A 732 -19.16 -31.31 26.98
CA PRO A 732 -18.73 -32.47 27.77
C PRO A 732 -17.91 -33.52 27.01
N THR A 733 -17.86 -33.42 25.68
CA THR A 733 -17.03 -34.24 24.77
C THR A 733 -15.58 -33.75 24.64
N GLY A 734 -15.22 -32.60 25.21
CA GLY A 734 -13.91 -31.94 25.05
C GLY A 734 -13.78 -31.11 23.77
N GLU A 735 -14.89 -30.84 23.07
CA GLU A 735 -14.91 -30.02 21.85
C GLU A 735 -15.27 -28.56 22.20
N ALA A 736 -14.40 -27.62 21.80
CA ALA A 736 -14.55 -26.20 22.11
C ALA A 736 -15.31 -25.46 20.99
N HIS A 737 -16.50 -24.94 21.30
CA HIS A 737 -17.28 -24.11 20.37
C HIS A 737 -17.00 -22.62 20.60
N ILE A 738 -16.56 -21.93 19.55
CA ILE A 738 -16.33 -20.49 19.54
C ILE A 738 -17.59 -19.80 19.00
N ASN A 739 -18.25 -19.01 19.85
CA ASN A 739 -19.46 -18.26 19.51
C ASN A 739 -19.15 -16.88 18.93
N ARG A 740 -18.06 -16.23 19.39
CA ARG A 740 -17.70 -14.88 18.93
C ARG A 740 -16.19 -14.67 18.96
N VAL A 741 -15.69 -13.88 18.03
CA VAL A 741 -14.28 -13.47 17.97
C VAL A 741 -14.22 -11.97 17.86
N HIS A 742 -13.51 -11.33 18.80
CA HIS A 742 -13.20 -9.91 18.73
C HIS A 742 -11.70 -9.72 18.56
N LYS A 743 -11.32 -8.75 17.71
CA LYS A 743 -9.94 -8.43 17.34
C LYS A 743 -9.71 -6.95 17.65
N PHE A 744 -8.68 -6.62 18.42
CA PHE A 744 -8.42 -5.25 18.86
C PHE A 744 -6.98 -4.83 18.61
N LEU A 745 -6.80 -3.55 18.31
CA LEU A 745 -5.53 -2.84 18.28
C LEU A 745 -5.49 -1.87 19.46
N ILE A 746 -4.71 -2.21 20.50
CA ILE A 746 -4.67 -1.50 21.79
C ILE A 746 -3.20 -1.22 22.15
N GLU A 747 -2.82 0.04 22.29
CA GLU A 747 -1.43 0.45 22.64
C GLU A 747 -0.93 -0.20 23.95
N LYS A 748 -1.85 -0.40 24.91
CA LYS A 748 -1.62 -1.05 26.22
C LYS A 748 -2.10 -2.51 26.25
N SER A 749 -1.98 -3.24 25.15
CA SER A 749 -2.43 -4.64 25.03
C SER A 749 -1.90 -5.56 26.13
N GLY A 750 -0.65 -5.38 26.57
CA GLY A 750 -0.05 -6.18 27.65
C GLY A 750 -0.75 -6.00 28.99
N GLU A 751 -1.16 -4.77 29.32
CA GLU A 751 -1.95 -4.46 30.52
C GLU A 751 -3.35 -5.07 30.42
N LEU A 752 -4.03 -4.92 29.26
CA LEU A 752 -5.35 -5.48 29.00
C LEU A 752 -5.36 -7.02 29.10
N ALA A 753 -4.42 -7.70 28.44
CA ALA A 753 -4.31 -9.16 28.49
C ALA A 753 -3.98 -9.66 29.91
N THR A 754 -3.19 -8.91 30.68
CA THR A 754 -2.87 -9.24 32.08
C THR A 754 -4.08 -9.04 33.00
N ALA A 755 -4.82 -7.94 32.85
CA ALA A 755 -6.02 -7.66 33.62
C ALA A 755 -7.13 -8.70 33.36
N VAL A 756 -7.35 -9.08 32.09
CA VAL A 756 -8.30 -10.15 31.73
C VAL A 756 -7.87 -11.49 32.33
N LYS A 757 -6.60 -11.90 32.19
CA LYS A 757 -6.10 -13.16 32.77
C LYS A 757 -6.20 -13.18 34.30
N GLY A 758 -5.88 -12.07 34.97
CA GLY A 758 -5.99 -11.94 36.43
C GLY A 758 -7.44 -12.05 36.91
N ASN A 759 -8.38 -11.43 36.21
CA ASN A 759 -9.81 -11.56 36.52
C ASN A 759 -10.31 -12.99 36.24
N ILE A 760 -9.94 -13.62 35.12
CA ILE A 760 -10.31 -15.02 34.82
C ILE A 760 -9.78 -15.98 35.89
N HIS A 761 -8.51 -15.88 36.26
CA HIS A 761 -7.92 -16.71 37.33
C HIS A 761 -8.61 -16.48 38.69
N SER A 762 -9.10 -15.27 38.94
CA SER A 762 -9.87 -14.96 40.16
C SER A 762 -11.29 -15.55 40.15
N LEU A 763 -11.85 -15.81 38.97
CA LEU A 763 -13.18 -16.43 38.79
C LEU A 763 -13.09 -17.97 38.72
N MET A 764 -12.03 -18.50 38.10
CA MET A 764 -11.83 -19.93 37.85
C MET A 764 -10.36 -20.32 38.06
N PRO A 765 -9.94 -20.65 39.30
CA PRO A 765 -8.53 -20.91 39.64
C PRO A 765 -7.87 -22.11 38.92
N ASN A 766 -8.66 -22.96 38.26
CA ASN A 766 -8.22 -24.26 37.76
C ASN A 766 -8.15 -24.36 36.21
N LEU A 767 -8.42 -23.28 35.46
CA LEU A 767 -8.65 -23.37 34.00
C LEU A 767 -7.46 -23.00 33.09
N LEU A 768 -6.33 -22.53 33.66
CA LEU A 768 -5.16 -22.04 32.90
C LEU A 768 -3.84 -22.50 33.53
N GLY A 769 -3.67 -23.83 33.64
CA GLY A 769 -2.41 -24.50 33.99
C GLY A 769 -1.67 -25.00 32.74
#